data_AF-A0A7L0H5F9-F1
#
_entry.id   AF-A0A7L0H5F9-F1
#
_cell.length_a   1.000
_cell.length_b   1.000
_cell.length_c   1.000
_cell.angle_alpha   90.00
_cell.angle_beta   90.00
_cell.angle_gamma   90.00
#
_symmetry.space_group_name_H-M   'P 1'
#
loop_
_entity.id
_entity.type
_entity.pdbx_description
1 polymer ?
#
loop_
_entity_poly.entity_id
_entity_poly.type
_entity_poly.pdbx_seq_one_letter_code
_entity_poly.pdbx_strand_id
1 'polypeptide(L)'
;LGHPEIFPLFLTTKTQEIFNCRVDEDVTEENYFKFIKKEDIIQDLKTRATISDFYPVKKVVLEYPGEELLVVFDAKFQYGQNFYFVASEEAKENFLKPPETAEEKEEEGKEENREETLEVHPYKPPVHKPWVSLGSEKEVEEESVKDSVKKIKYMISRVRRKFGAPITFTDKNASHVKDSYIECMSYQDKTFSIKMLEKDVGIQMVPKIREASTQTKWTNPKNAATQYFPRELSNKEKEESLSSEKLKEFLTSVHLRMEIALQQNEIMNAFFDDWKALAEDESSSGGKPDVYLKAYQSFTDLHYLKDRTISCICWHPTIYGVIAVSARKRLFYEKQVNLSDKSLLQQSVILFWSFFDPIHPQLMLECPEDIYCFQFSPSDPNIIAGGCTNGQIVLWDISQHEKKLQNAKNFADGIKITAVNMVNASILNVFQYICMSPLLMQVQQSNTEPPLVRYCAVSSTHYSHKKPATDIHWLPAYFEDNRMGATFENENRAEICVQLVTCSPDCSILFWDIPVTKRREQPPSDKVREEEIFDMLLDVPDTFKHLDLCWKPLIKINLCESGTNTEYGPVRISLRELHYHYKTSEKVQSLNTLEVPARESPYTDMSTSSSKNLKVLDRISTNFSVGTEDGEIVYSDWKMEIDSDSAKPISQKHTQKYTPHTETINTLQRSPFFKDIILSIGGRIFAIWKEGVTNGPILQSSCSAGRYTAGQWSLARPGVFFLGRDDGNIDIWDLLKKTHEPSHFQNISESMITFISPWIASPKQHFLAVSDDLGVLRVLEIRQTLSHPSRNEHANVLDYFEREVKYLKYCEQEFQEYQEFGA
;
A
#
# COMPACT_ATOMS: atom_id res chain seq x y z
N LEU A 1 -63.46 10.36 -12.46
CA LEU A 1 -64.75 9.63 -12.56
C LEU A 1 -65.88 10.59 -12.17
N GLY A 2 -66.58 11.29 -13.07
CA GLY A 2 -66.47 11.37 -14.52
C GLY A 2 -66.63 12.84 -14.94
N HIS A 3 -65.95 13.23 -16.02
CA HIS A 3 -66.22 14.52 -16.65
C HIS A 3 -67.65 14.45 -17.24
N PRO A 4 -68.50 15.47 -17.02
CA PRO A 4 -69.89 15.45 -17.49
C PRO A 4 -70.04 15.41 -19.03
N GLU A 5 -68.94 15.49 -19.77
CA GLU A 5 -68.90 15.67 -21.22
C GLU A 5 -68.29 14.48 -21.98
N ILE A 6 -67.85 13.41 -21.29
CA ILE A 6 -67.24 12.21 -21.89
C ILE A 6 -68.16 11.00 -21.72
N PHE A 7 -68.51 10.34 -22.82
CA PHE A 7 -69.40 9.16 -22.82
C PHE A 7 -68.68 7.91 -23.35
N PRO A 8 -68.58 6.83 -22.55
CA PRO A 8 -67.99 5.57 -23.00
C PRO A 8 -68.89 4.88 -24.03
N LEU A 9 -68.27 4.28 -25.05
CA LEU A 9 -68.93 3.66 -26.20
C LEU A 9 -68.24 2.36 -26.60
N PHE A 10 -69.01 1.30 -26.82
CA PHE A 10 -68.48 0.02 -27.25
C PHE A 10 -68.72 -0.17 -28.76
N LEU A 11 -67.67 -0.05 -29.58
CA LEU A 11 -67.80 -0.29 -31.03
C LEU A 11 -67.41 -1.72 -31.38
N THR A 12 -68.34 -2.48 -31.96
CA THR A 12 -68.07 -3.82 -32.51
C THR A 12 -67.22 -3.74 -33.77
N THR A 13 -66.53 -4.83 -34.12
CA THR A 13 -65.68 -4.90 -35.33
C THR A 13 -66.42 -4.43 -36.57
N LYS A 14 -67.67 -4.89 -36.80
CA LYS A 14 -68.49 -4.47 -37.94
C LYS A 14 -68.76 -2.96 -37.97
N THR A 15 -69.00 -2.34 -36.82
CA THR A 15 -69.21 -0.88 -36.76
C THR A 15 -67.90 -0.13 -36.96
N GLN A 16 -66.77 -0.69 -36.51
CA GLN A 16 -65.45 -0.14 -36.82
C GLN A 16 -65.14 -0.19 -38.33
N GLU A 17 -65.55 -1.25 -39.05
CA GLU A 17 -65.40 -1.29 -40.52
C GLU A 17 -66.27 -0.24 -41.22
N ILE A 18 -67.49 0.03 -40.72
CA ILE A 18 -68.42 0.98 -41.36
C ILE A 18 -67.90 2.41 -41.26
N PHE A 19 -67.32 2.78 -40.11
CA PHE A 19 -66.81 4.13 -39.87
C PHE A 19 -65.29 4.24 -40.10
N ASN A 20 -64.65 3.19 -40.63
CA ASN A 20 -63.20 3.09 -40.84
C ASN A 20 -62.41 3.46 -39.56
N CYS A 21 -62.82 2.96 -38.40
CA CYS A 21 -62.14 3.17 -37.12
C CYS A 21 -61.62 1.85 -36.53
N ARG A 22 -61.07 0.99 -37.39
CA ARG A 22 -60.51 -0.29 -36.97
C ARG A 22 -59.30 -0.09 -36.08
N VAL A 23 -59.32 -0.75 -34.93
CA VAL A 23 -58.18 -0.80 -34.01
C VAL A 23 -56.99 -1.45 -34.72
N ASP A 24 -55.81 -0.86 -34.58
CA ASP A 24 -54.53 -1.28 -35.19
C ASP A 24 -54.37 -1.03 -36.71
N GLU A 25 -55.43 -0.62 -37.43
CA GLU A 25 -55.37 -0.22 -38.85
C GLU A 25 -55.63 1.29 -39.03
N ASP A 26 -56.78 1.78 -38.58
CA ASP A 26 -57.20 3.18 -38.79
C ASP A 26 -57.00 4.07 -37.55
N VAL A 27 -57.00 3.46 -36.36
CA VAL A 27 -56.81 4.13 -35.07
C VAL A 27 -55.78 3.35 -34.27
N THR A 28 -54.68 4.01 -33.91
CA THR A 28 -53.51 3.43 -33.22
C THR A 28 -53.24 4.17 -31.91
N GLU A 29 -52.32 3.69 -31.07
CA GLU A 29 -51.97 4.39 -29.83
C GLU A 29 -51.39 5.79 -30.06
N GLU A 30 -50.73 6.02 -31.21
CA GLU A 30 -50.18 7.33 -31.59
C GLU A 30 -51.23 8.26 -32.22
N ASN A 31 -52.19 7.72 -32.97
CA ASN A 31 -53.30 8.47 -33.55
C ASN A 31 -54.64 7.88 -33.08
N TYR A 32 -55.00 8.23 -31.85
CA TYR A 32 -56.02 7.56 -31.06
C TYR A 32 -57.41 8.17 -31.20
N PHE A 33 -57.65 9.11 -32.13
CA PHE A 33 -58.96 9.72 -32.32
C PHE A 33 -59.36 9.85 -33.79
N LYS A 34 -60.67 9.86 -34.04
CA LYS A 34 -61.26 10.00 -35.36
C LYS A 34 -62.51 10.87 -35.35
N PHE A 35 -62.64 11.72 -36.37
CA PHE A 35 -63.87 12.47 -36.62
C PHE A 35 -64.85 11.64 -37.44
N ILE A 36 -66.08 11.55 -36.96
CA ILE A 36 -67.18 10.89 -37.66
C ILE A 36 -68.29 11.92 -37.85
N LYS A 37 -68.81 12.04 -39.07
CA LYS A 37 -69.90 12.95 -39.38
C LYS A 37 -71.18 12.50 -38.69
N LYS A 38 -71.91 13.46 -38.13
CA LYS A 38 -73.18 13.23 -37.45
C LYS A 38 -74.21 12.59 -38.39
N GLU A 39 -74.22 12.97 -39.67
CA GLU A 39 -75.11 12.42 -40.68
C GLU A 39 -74.91 10.91 -40.88
N ASP A 40 -73.66 10.44 -40.88
CA ASP A 40 -73.32 9.03 -41.09
C ASP A 40 -73.77 8.17 -39.89
N ILE A 41 -73.63 8.70 -38.67
CA ILE A 41 -74.13 8.03 -37.45
C ILE A 41 -75.66 8.00 -37.41
N ILE A 42 -76.33 9.08 -37.84
CA ILE A 42 -77.79 9.12 -37.94
C ILE A 42 -78.29 8.15 -39.02
N GLN A 43 -77.57 8.02 -40.13
CA GLN A 43 -77.90 7.07 -41.20
C GLN A 43 -77.73 5.64 -40.71
N ASP A 44 -76.68 5.35 -39.96
CA ASP A 44 -76.45 4.05 -39.33
C ASP A 44 -77.51 3.69 -38.28
N LEU A 45 -77.92 4.65 -37.45
CA LEU A 45 -79.02 4.49 -36.49
C LEU A 45 -80.37 4.23 -37.18
N LYS A 46 -80.57 4.73 -38.41
CA LYS A 46 -81.78 4.46 -39.21
C LYS A 46 -81.75 3.09 -39.87
N THR A 47 -80.59 2.62 -40.32
CA THR A 47 -80.46 1.34 -41.04
C THR A 47 -80.38 0.14 -40.09
N ARG A 48 -79.65 0.25 -38.99
CA ARG A 48 -79.41 -0.85 -38.02
C ARG A 48 -80.22 -0.73 -36.73
N ALA A 49 -80.88 0.39 -36.46
CA ALA A 49 -81.77 0.62 -35.31
C ALA A 49 -81.15 0.11 -33.98
N THR A 50 -81.80 -0.83 -33.27
CA THR A 50 -81.33 -1.39 -31.99
C THR A 50 -80.04 -2.20 -32.08
N ILE A 51 -79.55 -2.49 -33.29
CA ILE A 51 -78.31 -3.24 -33.55
C ILE A 51 -77.12 -2.28 -33.72
N SER A 52 -77.35 -0.97 -33.89
CA SER A 52 -76.26 0.01 -33.95
C SER A 52 -75.65 0.23 -32.56
N ASP A 53 -74.33 0.20 -32.49
CA ASP A 53 -73.57 0.41 -31.26
C ASP A 53 -73.74 1.84 -30.69
N PHE A 54 -74.19 2.80 -31.52
CA PHE A 54 -74.53 4.16 -31.10
C PHE A 54 -75.94 4.30 -30.52
N TYR A 55 -76.75 3.23 -30.52
CA TYR A 55 -78.13 3.28 -30.02
C TYR A 55 -78.27 3.72 -28.55
N PRO A 56 -77.41 3.28 -27.59
CA PRO A 56 -77.48 3.72 -26.20
C PRO A 56 -77.26 5.22 -26.01
N VAL A 57 -76.49 5.84 -26.90
CA VAL A 57 -76.09 7.26 -26.85
C VAL A 57 -76.85 8.13 -27.86
N LYS A 58 -77.90 7.59 -28.50
CA LYS A 58 -78.69 8.25 -29.54
C LYS A 58 -79.21 9.64 -29.15
N LYS A 59 -79.64 9.84 -27.90
CA LYS A 59 -80.13 11.14 -27.43
C LYS A 59 -79.02 12.20 -27.44
N VAL A 60 -77.84 11.83 -26.95
CA VAL A 60 -76.66 12.69 -26.87
C VAL A 60 -76.15 13.05 -28.27
N VAL A 61 -76.12 12.09 -29.19
CA VAL A 61 -75.70 12.35 -30.59
C VAL A 61 -76.68 13.29 -31.31
N LEU A 62 -77.99 13.17 -31.06
CA LEU A 62 -78.99 14.07 -31.66
C LEU A 62 -78.89 15.50 -31.11
N GLU A 63 -78.66 15.65 -29.80
CA GLU A 63 -78.53 16.93 -29.08
C GLU A 63 -77.19 17.65 -29.32
N TYR A 64 -76.17 16.95 -29.84
CA TYR A 64 -74.86 17.55 -30.13
C TYR A 64 -74.96 18.69 -31.16
N PRO A 65 -74.43 19.89 -30.88
CA PRO A 65 -74.60 21.06 -31.77
C PRO A 65 -73.76 21.01 -33.05
N GLY A 66 -72.64 20.28 -33.07
CA GLY A 66 -71.72 20.24 -34.21
C GLY A 66 -72.02 19.18 -35.29
N GLU A 67 -71.39 19.34 -36.46
CA GLU A 67 -71.53 18.43 -37.61
C GLU A 67 -70.63 17.18 -37.49
N GLU A 68 -69.53 17.26 -36.75
CA GLU A 68 -68.56 16.17 -36.59
C GLU A 68 -68.33 15.81 -35.12
N LEU A 69 -68.52 14.54 -34.77
CA LEU A 69 -68.25 14.02 -33.43
C LEU A 69 -66.83 13.46 -33.36
N LEU A 70 -66.15 13.75 -32.25
CA LEU A 70 -64.82 13.21 -31.94
C LEU A 70 -64.98 11.89 -31.17
N VAL A 71 -64.58 10.79 -31.81
CA VAL A 71 -64.54 9.45 -31.21
C VAL A 71 -63.09 9.09 -30.93
N VAL A 72 -62.79 8.72 -29.69
CA VAL A 72 -61.43 8.45 -29.21
C VAL A 72 -61.33 6.98 -28.81
N PHE A 73 -60.29 6.31 -29.28
CA PHE A 73 -59.93 4.95 -28.89
C PHE A 73 -59.27 4.95 -27.52
N ASP A 74 -59.81 4.16 -26.60
CA ASP A 74 -59.34 4.06 -25.22
C ASP A 74 -58.51 2.80 -25.02
N ALA A 75 -57.27 2.81 -25.52
CA ALA A 75 -56.34 1.68 -25.41
C ALA A 75 -56.12 1.25 -23.95
N LYS A 76 -56.25 2.19 -22.99
CA LYS A 76 -56.00 1.97 -21.56
C LYS A 76 -57.27 1.67 -20.76
N PHE A 77 -58.44 1.60 -21.40
CA PHE A 77 -59.75 1.41 -20.76
C PHE A 77 -60.02 2.36 -19.58
N GLN A 78 -59.56 3.61 -19.66
CA GLN A 78 -59.72 4.62 -18.60
C GLN A 78 -61.21 4.91 -18.30
N TYR A 79 -62.09 4.79 -19.31
CA TYR A 79 -63.54 4.96 -19.19
C TYR A 79 -64.32 3.64 -19.33
N GLY A 80 -63.62 2.50 -19.35
CA GLY A 80 -64.19 1.16 -19.21
C GLY A 80 -64.79 0.53 -20.49
N GLN A 81 -64.78 1.21 -21.63
CA GLN A 81 -65.14 0.66 -22.95
C GLN A 81 -64.02 0.93 -23.96
N ASN A 82 -64.08 0.30 -25.14
CA ASN A 82 -63.00 0.39 -26.14
C ASN A 82 -62.92 1.75 -26.85
N PHE A 83 -64.02 2.51 -26.88
CA PHE A 83 -64.03 3.90 -27.34
C PHE A 83 -64.76 4.80 -26.33
N TYR A 84 -64.55 6.10 -26.44
CA TYR A 84 -65.43 7.11 -25.87
C TYR A 84 -65.60 8.25 -26.86
N PHE A 85 -66.68 9.01 -26.75
CA PHE A 85 -66.85 10.21 -27.57
C PHE A 85 -67.11 11.43 -26.69
N VAL A 86 -66.70 12.59 -27.21
CA VAL A 86 -66.82 13.89 -26.53
C VAL A 86 -68.11 14.56 -26.97
N ALA A 87 -68.99 14.85 -26.00
CA ALA A 87 -70.36 15.30 -26.25
C ALA A 87 -70.56 16.83 -26.19
N SER A 88 -69.49 17.62 -26.03
CA SER A 88 -69.52 19.08 -25.99
C SER A 88 -68.51 19.67 -26.99
N GLU A 89 -68.87 20.74 -27.69
CA GLU A 89 -67.95 21.45 -28.59
C GLU A 89 -66.83 22.14 -27.81
N GLU A 90 -67.12 22.67 -26.62
CA GLU A 90 -66.10 23.26 -25.73
C GLU A 90 -65.07 22.20 -25.29
N ALA A 91 -65.54 20.99 -24.96
CA ALA A 91 -64.65 19.88 -24.62
C ALA A 91 -63.85 19.37 -25.84
N LYS A 92 -64.46 19.35 -27.03
CA LYS A 92 -63.77 19.01 -28.29
C LYS A 92 -62.68 20.03 -28.60
N GLU A 93 -62.94 21.32 -28.42
CA GLU A 93 -61.95 22.39 -28.61
C GLU A 93 -60.86 22.37 -27.55
N ASN A 94 -61.19 22.14 -26.28
CA ASN A 94 -60.20 21.99 -25.20
C ASN A 94 -59.31 20.74 -25.38
N PHE A 95 -59.86 19.66 -25.95
CA PHE A 95 -59.09 18.46 -26.27
C PHE A 95 -58.12 18.71 -27.44
N LEU A 96 -58.52 19.51 -28.43
CA LEU A 96 -57.67 19.89 -29.57
C LEU A 96 -56.68 21.02 -29.25
N LYS A 97 -57.03 21.89 -28.28
CA LYS A 97 -56.26 23.04 -27.83
C LYS A 97 -56.35 23.12 -26.31
N PRO A 98 -55.51 22.37 -25.57
CA PRO A 98 -55.50 22.45 -24.12
C PRO A 98 -55.20 23.89 -23.67
N PRO A 99 -55.91 24.43 -22.66
CA PRO A 99 -55.62 25.76 -22.14
C PRO A 99 -54.21 25.76 -21.55
N GLU A 100 -53.35 26.66 -22.03
CA GLU A 100 -52.05 26.95 -21.45
C GLU A 100 -52.24 27.48 -20.02
N THR A 101 -52.33 26.55 -19.09
CA THR A 101 -52.23 26.81 -17.66
C THR A 101 -50.84 26.35 -17.27
N ALA A 102 -50.00 27.33 -16.95
CA ALA A 102 -48.67 27.10 -16.43
C ALA A 102 -48.72 26.18 -15.20
N GLU A 103 -47.74 25.27 -15.15
CA GLU A 103 -47.40 24.34 -14.06
C GLU A 103 -48.18 23.01 -14.03
N GLU A 104 -47.61 21.97 -14.64
CA GLU A 104 -46.88 20.94 -13.90
C GLU A 104 -46.02 20.04 -14.83
N LYS A 105 -44.70 20.25 -14.73
CA LYS A 105 -43.63 19.24 -14.66
C LYS A 105 -43.25 18.47 -15.93
N GLU A 106 -42.13 18.92 -16.51
CA GLU A 106 -41.04 17.99 -16.80
C GLU A 106 -40.63 17.28 -15.50
N GLU A 107 -40.49 15.96 -15.59
CA GLU A 107 -39.56 15.04 -14.91
C GLU A 107 -40.30 13.68 -14.88
N GLU A 108 -39.88 12.65 -15.61
CA GLU A 108 -38.54 12.06 -15.60
C GLU A 108 -38.18 11.42 -16.97
N GLY A 109 -36.98 11.77 -17.48
CA GLY A 109 -36.02 10.96 -18.27
C GLY A 109 -36.48 10.14 -19.50
N LYS A 110 -35.79 10.12 -20.64
CA LYS A 110 -34.38 10.42 -20.96
C LYS A 110 -34.21 10.60 -22.47
N GLU A 111 -33.29 11.50 -22.83
CA GLU A 111 -32.35 11.41 -23.95
C GLU A 111 -32.89 11.03 -25.34
N GLU A 112 -33.10 12.03 -26.22
CA GLU A 112 -32.11 12.44 -27.24
C GLU A 112 -32.72 13.42 -28.28
N ASN A 113 -32.02 14.55 -28.49
CA ASN A 113 -31.92 15.33 -29.73
C ASN A 113 -33.18 15.95 -30.39
N ARG A 114 -33.43 17.25 -30.15
CA ARG A 114 -33.09 18.36 -31.08
C ARG A 114 -33.74 19.69 -30.68
N GLU A 115 -32.96 20.75 -30.92
CA GLU A 115 -33.24 22.17 -30.72
C GLU A 115 -34.49 22.66 -31.46
N GLU A 116 -35.30 23.52 -30.83
CA GLU A 116 -35.79 24.75 -31.48
C GLU A 116 -36.29 25.80 -30.45
N THR A 117 -35.74 26.99 -30.63
CA THR A 117 -35.96 28.32 -30.05
C THR A 117 -37.32 28.63 -29.40
N LEU A 118 -37.29 29.00 -28.11
CA LEU A 118 -38.34 29.76 -27.42
C LEU A 118 -38.27 31.25 -27.81
N GLU A 119 -39.31 31.77 -28.46
CA GLU A 119 -39.47 33.20 -28.72
C GLU A 119 -39.76 33.97 -27.41
N VAL A 120 -38.76 34.71 -26.94
CA VAL A 120 -38.89 35.63 -25.81
C VAL A 120 -39.60 36.91 -26.27
N HIS A 121 -40.79 37.18 -25.73
CA HIS A 121 -41.43 38.48 -25.91
C HIS A 121 -40.57 39.60 -25.25
N PRO A 122 -40.25 40.69 -25.96
CA PRO A 122 -39.35 41.71 -25.47
C PRO A 122 -39.98 42.52 -24.33
N TYR A 123 -39.40 42.40 -23.14
CA TYR A 123 -39.70 43.23 -21.97
C TYR A 123 -39.32 44.69 -22.24
N LYS A 124 -40.30 45.60 -22.20
CA LYS A 124 -40.05 47.05 -22.21
C LYS A 124 -39.93 47.53 -20.77
N PRO A 125 -38.76 48.06 -20.34
CA PRO A 125 -38.58 48.51 -18.97
C PRO A 125 -39.50 49.70 -18.67
N PRO A 126 -40.15 49.74 -17.50
CA PRO A 126 -40.98 50.87 -17.12
C PRO A 126 -40.13 52.11 -16.85
N VAL A 127 -40.49 53.22 -17.51
CA VAL A 127 -39.88 54.54 -17.29
C VAL A 127 -40.39 55.11 -15.96
N HIS A 128 -39.50 55.70 -15.16
CA HIS A 128 -39.85 56.31 -13.88
C HIS A 128 -40.97 57.33 -14.07
N LYS A 129 -42.10 57.14 -13.38
CA LYS A 129 -43.17 58.12 -13.28
C LYS A 129 -43.05 58.85 -11.95
N PRO A 130 -43.38 60.15 -11.88
CA PRO A 130 -43.41 60.87 -10.61
C PRO A 130 -44.37 60.18 -9.64
N TRP A 131 -44.02 60.18 -8.34
CA TRP A 131 -44.84 59.58 -7.30
C TRP A 131 -46.22 60.24 -7.28
N VAL A 132 -47.26 59.43 -7.45
CA VAL A 132 -48.65 59.87 -7.31
C VAL A 132 -49.18 59.24 -6.04
N SER A 133 -49.38 60.07 -5.02
CA SER A 133 -49.99 59.66 -3.77
C SER A 133 -51.43 59.20 -4.00
N LEU A 134 -51.74 57.99 -3.52
CA LEU A 134 -53.08 57.40 -3.55
C LEU A 134 -53.75 57.41 -2.16
N GLY A 135 -53.28 58.25 -1.23
CA GLY A 135 -53.93 58.49 0.07
C GLY A 135 -53.43 57.62 1.24
N SER A 136 -52.67 56.56 0.98
CA SER A 136 -52.13 55.67 2.04
C SER A 136 -51.20 56.39 3.01
N GLU A 137 -50.50 57.43 2.54
CA GLU A 137 -49.62 58.26 3.37
C GLU A 137 -50.39 59.08 4.43
N LYS A 138 -51.67 59.40 4.20
CA LYS A 138 -52.52 60.02 5.23
C LYS A 138 -52.95 59.04 6.31
N GLU A 139 -53.34 57.81 5.95
CA GLU A 139 -53.66 56.76 6.93
C GLU A 139 -52.44 56.45 7.81
N VAL A 140 -51.25 56.36 7.21
CA VAL A 140 -50.00 56.12 7.94
C VAL A 140 -49.64 57.29 8.88
N GLU A 141 -49.86 58.54 8.46
CA GLU A 141 -49.66 59.70 9.36
C GLU A 141 -50.68 59.78 10.50
N GLU A 142 -51.92 59.34 10.27
CA GLU A 142 -52.99 59.30 11.27
C GLU A 142 -52.82 58.15 12.29
N GLU A 143 -52.34 56.99 11.85
CA GLU A 143 -52.02 55.84 12.72
C GLU A 143 -50.65 55.97 13.40
N SER A 144 -49.81 56.91 12.97
CA SER A 144 -48.51 57.16 13.60
C SER A 144 -48.68 57.70 15.03
N VAL A 145 -48.20 56.93 16.01
CA VAL A 145 -48.29 57.29 17.43
C VAL A 145 -47.42 58.52 17.72
N LYS A 146 -48.05 59.67 17.96
CA LYS A 146 -47.37 60.92 18.36
C LYS A 146 -47.35 61.04 19.89
N ASP A 147 -46.14 61.01 20.46
CA ASP A 147 -45.90 61.19 21.91
C ASP A 147 -46.44 62.56 22.38
N SER A 148 -47.55 62.57 23.13
CA SER A 148 -48.27 63.79 23.51
C SER A 148 -47.88 64.39 24.87
N VAL A 149 -46.96 63.75 25.61
CA VAL A 149 -46.53 64.17 26.94
C VAL A 149 -45.08 64.63 26.93
N LYS A 150 -44.79 65.83 27.45
CA LYS A 150 -43.42 66.32 27.66
C LYS A 150 -42.67 65.37 28.61
N LYS A 151 -41.80 64.53 28.06
CA LYS A 151 -40.94 63.63 28.84
C LYS A 151 -39.91 64.46 29.61
N ILE A 152 -39.87 64.29 30.93
CA ILE A 152 -38.88 64.91 31.80
C ILE A 152 -37.54 64.22 31.57
N LYS A 153 -36.54 64.96 31.08
CA LYS A 153 -35.18 64.45 30.89
C LYS A 153 -34.34 64.72 32.14
N TYR A 154 -33.86 63.66 32.77
CA TYR A 154 -32.84 63.75 33.81
C TYR A 154 -31.46 63.49 33.21
N MET A 155 -30.49 64.35 33.53
CA MET A 155 -29.08 64.11 33.23
C MET A 155 -28.38 63.75 34.53
N ILE A 156 -28.00 62.48 34.66
CA ILE A 156 -27.28 61.96 35.83
C ILE A 156 -25.83 61.76 35.40
N SER A 157 -24.92 62.53 35.96
CA SER A 157 -23.48 62.41 35.69
C SER A 157 -22.77 61.80 36.90
N ARG A 158 -21.80 60.92 36.64
CA ARG A 158 -20.94 60.32 37.66
C ARG A 158 -19.49 60.44 37.21
N VAL A 159 -18.59 60.74 38.15
CA VAL A 159 -17.16 60.86 37.85
C VAL A 159 -16.64 59.51 37.32
N ARG A 160 -15.95 59.52 36.17
CA ARG A 160 -15.61 58.32 35.37
C ARG A 160 -14.96 57.18 36.16
N ARG A 161 -14.08 57.48 37.12
CA ARG A 161 -13.44 56.47 38.00
C ARG A 161 -14.41 55.68 38.89
N LYS A 162 -15.66 56.14 39.04
CA LYS A 162 -16.70 55.50 39.86
C LYS A 162 -17.76 54.78 39.02
N PHE A 163 -17.62 54.72 37.69
CA PHE A 163 -18.47 53.87 36.85
C PHE A 163 -18.14 52.40 37.13
N GLY A 164 -19.18 51.57 37.36
CA GLY A 164 -19.01 50.15 37.66
C GLY A 164 -18.73 49.80 39.13
N ALA A 165 -18.57 50.78 40.03
CA ALA A 165 -18.44 50.51 41.46
C ALA A 165 -19.81 50.17 42.10
N PRO A 166 -19.88 49.15 43.00
CA PRO A 166 -21.14 48.74 43.63
C PRO A 166 -21.80 49.91 44.39
N ILE A 167 -23.11 50.05 44.23
CA ILE A 167 -23.92 51.10 44.86
C ILE A 167 -24.81 50.42 45.91
N THR A 168 -24.73 50.87 47.14
CA THR A 168 -25.70 50.51 48.20
C THR A 168 -26.77 51.59 48.27
N PHE A 169 -28.00 51.23 47.93
CA PHE A 169 -29.16 52.09 48.12
C PHE A 169 -29.68 51.97 49.55
N THR A 170 -30.17 53.08 50.11
CA THR A 170 -30.87 53.10 51.39
C THR A 170 -32.14 53.92 51.28
N ASP A 171 -33.22 53.42 51.88
CA ASP A 171 -34.47 54.16 51.96
C ASP A 171 -34.32 55.34 52.92
N LYS A 172 -34.75 56.53 52.49
CA LYS A 172 -34.78 57.74 53.31
C LYS A 172 -36.21 58.18 53.52
N ASN A 173 -36.59 58.36 54.78
CA ASN A 173 -37.91 58.85 55.16
C ASN A 173 -37.99 60.38 54.95
N ALA A 174 -39.18 60.90 54.61
CA ALA A 174 -39.40 62.27 54.15
C ALA A 174 -39.00 63.35 55.19
N SER A 175 -38.87 62.99 56.47
CA SER A 175 -38.42 63.86 57.56
C SER A 175 -36.93 64.22 57.54
N HIS A 176 -36.10 63.54 56.73
CA HIS A 176 -34.64 63.70 56.75
C HIS A 176 -34.06 64.70 55.73
N VAL A 177 -34.89 65.40 54.93
CA VAL A 177 -34.44 66.45 54.01
C VAL A 177 -35.27 67.71 54.25
N LYS A 178 -34.61 68.82 54.59
CA LYS A 178 -35.26 70.06 55.03
C LYS A 178 -36.13 70.77 53.98
N ASP A 179 -36.06 70.40 52.69
CA ASP A 179 -36.68 71.16 51.60
C ASP A 179 -37.24 70.30 50.46
N SER A 180 -38.07 69.27 50.71
CA SER A 180 -38.78 68.67 49.55
C SER A 180 -40.15 68.04 49.72
N TYR A 181 -40.62 67.57 50.89
CA TYR A 181 -41.99 67.04 51.03
C TYR A 181 -42.50 67.16 52.48
N ILE A 182 -43.76 67.57 52.67
CA ILE A 182 -44.44 67.67 53.97
C ILE A 182 -45.29 66.41 54.18
N GLU A 183 -45.10 65.74 55.32
CA GLU A 183 -45.91 64.59 55.73
C GLU A 183 -47.26 65.08 56.31
N CYS A 184 -48.39 64.71 55.68
CA CYS A 184 -49.73 65.06 56.16
C CYS A 184 -50.29 63.95 57.05
N MET A 185 -50.16 64.11 58.37
CA MET A 185 -50.82 63.21 59.33
C MET A 185 -52.24 63.67 59.66
N SER A 186 -53.17 62.73 59.83
CA SER A 186 -54.54 63.03 60.27
C SER A 186 -54.55 63.64 61.68
N TYR A 187 -55.17 64.81 61.85
CA TYR A 187 -55.43 65.39 63.18
C TYR A 187 -56.92 65.23 63.53
N GLN A 188 -57.22 64.88 64.79
CA GLN A 188 -58.59 64.83 65.28
C GLN A 188 -59.05 66.24 65.63
N ASP A 189 -59.95 66.79 64.80
CA ASP A 189 -60.60 68.05 65.09
C ASP A 189 -61.69 67.86 66.14
N LYS A 190 -61.47 68.38 67.36
CA LYS A 190 -62.40 68.24 68.49
C LYS A 190 -63.68 69.06 68.34
N THR A 191 -63.81 69.80 67.23
CA THR A 191 -64.92 70.71 66.95
C THR A 191 -66.18 70.01 66.44
N PHE A 192 -66.10 68.74 66.04
CA PHE A 192 -67.23 68.00 65.47
C PHE A 192 -67.43 66.64 66.15
N SER A 193 -68.61 66.42 66.74
CA SER A 193 -69.03 65.14 67.33
C SER A 193 -70.11 64.48 66.46
N ILE A 194 -69.69 63.55 65.59
CA ILE A 194 -70.58 62.85 64.67
C ILE A 194 -71.09 61.57 65.36
N LYS A 195 -72.42 61.42 65.48
CA LYS A 195 -73.05 60.21 66.02
C LYS A 195 -72.91 59.06 65.02
N MET A 196 -72.26 57.98 65.45
CA MET A 196 -72.01 56.79 64.64
C MET A 196 -73.22 55.84 64.69
N LEU A 197 -73.72 55.42 63.54
CA LEU A 197 -74.79 54.44 63.38
C LEU A 197 -74.19 53.25 62.63
N GLU A 198 -74.02 52.13 63.32
CA GLU A 198 -73.40 50.92 62.76
C GLU A 198 -74.43 50.12 61.95
N LYS A 199 -74.02 49.66 60.77
CA LYS A 199 -74.84 48.83 59.88
C LYS A 199 -73.99 47.67 59.40
N ASP A 200 -74.44 46.46 59.66
CA ASP A 200 -73.72 45.24 59.33
C ASP A 200 -73.93 44.88 57.85
N VAL A 201 -72.86 44.82 57.06
CA VAL A 201 -72.89 44.56 55.61
C VAL A 201 -71.76 43.61 55.23
N GLY A 202 -72.11 42.48 54.59
CA GLY A 202 -71.14 41.58 53.96
C GLY A 202 -70.95 41.94 52.49
N ILE A 203 -69.70 42.14 52.06
CA ILE A 203 -69.33 42.39 50.66
C ILE A 203 -68.42 41.26 50.20
N GLN A 204 -68.79 40.58 49.11
CA GLN A 204 -67.93 39.60 48.44
C GLN A 204 -67.37 40.19 47.14
N MET A 205 -66.05 40.36 47.09
CA MET A 205 -65.30 40.98 45.98
C MET A 205 -64.79 39.93 44.98
N VAL A 206 -65.65 39.02 44.50
CA VAL A 206 -65.28 38.08 43.43
C VAL A 206 -66.13 38.34 42.19
N PRO A 207 -65.53 38.73 41.05
CA PRO A 207 -66.28 38.89 39.79
C PRO A 207 -66.80 37.53 39.29
N LYS A 208 -67.98 37.51 38.67
CA LYS A 208 -68.61 36.27 38.16
C LYS A 208 -67.68 35.60 37.13
N ILE A 209 -67.28 34.36 37.39
CA ILE A 209 -66.40 33.59 36.51
C ILE A 209 -67.28 32.84 35.48
N ARG A 210 -66.81 32.77 34.23
CA ARG A 210 -67.38 31.92 33.17
C ARG A 210 -66.23 31.15 32.52
N GLU A 211 -66.38 29.85 32.32
CA GLU A 211 -65.36 29.04 31.64
C GLU A 211 -65.48 29.16 30.12
N ALA A 212 -64.33 29.29 29.45
CA ALA A 212 -64.21 29.26 28.00
C ALA A 212 -63.01 28.38 27.63
N SER A 213 -63.21 27.45 26.69
CA SER A 213 -62.15 26.64 26.11
C SER A 213 -61.93 27.03 24.66
N THR A 214 -60.68 27.07 24.23
CA THR A 214 -60.30 27.41 22.85
C THR A 214 -59.33 26.38 22.34
N GLN A 215 -59.54 25.88 21.12
CA GLN A 215 -58.59 24.99 20.42
C GLN A 215 -58.21 25.64 19.09
N THR A 216 -56.92 25.77 18.83
CA THR A 216 -56.39 26.34 17.58
C THR A 216 -56.24 25.26 16.51
N LYS A 217 -56.62 25.59 15.27
CA LYS A 217 -56.35 24.74 14.10
C LYS A 217 -54.88 24.88 13.72
N TRP A 218 -54.11 23.79 13.73
CA TRP A 218 -52.72 23.82 13.28
C TRP A 218 -52.66 24.02 11.76
N THR A 219 -52.28 25.21 11.32
CA THR A 219 -51.92 25.49 9.92
C THR A 219 -50.41 25.29 9.77
N ASN A 220 -49.96 24.66 8.69
CA ASN A 220 -48.56 24.34 8.46
C ASN A 220 -47.92 25.43 7.55
N PRO A 221 -47.32 26.51 8.09
CA PRO A 221 -46.68 27.52 7.25
C PRO A 221 -45.44 26.90 6.59
N LYS A 222 -45.39 26.93 5.26
CA LYS A 222 -44.19 26.59 4.50
C LYS A 222 -43.36 27.85 4.29
N ASN A 223 -42.12 27.83 4.73
CA ASN A 223 -41.19 28.92 4.45
C ASN A 223 -40.89 28.93 2.95
N ALA A 224 -41.08 30.08 2.31
CA ALA A 224 -40.67 30.32 0.93
C ALA A 224 -39.59 31.40 0.93
N ALA A 225 -38.49 31.15 0.23
CA ALA A 225 -37.42 32.11 0.02
C ALA A 225 -37.04 32.13 -1.47
N THR A 226 -36.91 33.32 -2.03
CA THR A 226 -36.45 33.53 -3.41
C THR A 226 -34.99 33.98 -3.42
N GLN A 227 -34.16 33.30 -4.20
CA GLN A 227 -32.79 33.72 -4.52
C GLN A 227 -32.76 34.13 -6.00
N TYR A 228 -32.23 35.32 -6.30
CA TYR A 228 -32.07 35.78 -7.68
C TYR A 228 -30.71 35.38 -8.23
N PHE A 229 -30.70 34.95 -9.49
CA PHE A 229 -29.47 34.79 -10.26
C PHE A 229 -29.22 36.04 -11.13
N PRO A 230 -27.95 36.40 -11.39
CA PRO A 230 -27.62 37.45 -12.34
C PRO A 230 -28.21 37.11 -13.72
N ARG A 231 -28.89 38.07 -14.35
CA ARG A 231 -29.41 37.89 -15.70
C ARG A 231 -28.25 37.72 -16.69
N GLU A 232 -28.27 36.63 -17.44
CA GLU A 232 -27.37 36.46 -18.58
C GLU A 232 -27.92 37.24 -19.80
N LEU A 233 -27.04 38.00 -20.46
CA LEU A 233 -27.38 38.71 -21.69
C LEU A 233 -27.56 37.71 -22.83
N SER A 234 -28.61 37.90 -23.63
CA SER A 234 -28.81 37.13 -24.86
C SER A 234 -27.69 37.44 -25.87
N ASN A 235 -27.44 36.52 -26.81
CA ASN A 235 -26.37 36.71 -27.81
C ASN A 235 -26.59 37.97 -28.67
N LYS A 236 -27.85 38.34 -28.96
CA LYS A 236 -28.20 39.58 -29.65
C LYS A 236 -27.84 40.84 -28.84
N GLU A 237 -28.15 40.85 -27.54
CA GLU A 237 -27.82 41.97 -26.65
C GLU A 237 -26.31 42.12 -26.45
N LYS A 238 -25.56 41.02 -26.47
CA LYS A 238 -24.09 41.03 -26.43
C LYS A 238 -23.51 41.67 -27.69
N GLU A 239 -24.00 41.30 -28.86
CA GLU A 239 -23.57 41.90 -30.14
C GLU A 239 -23.90 43.41 -30.20
N GLU A 240 -25.10 43.79 -29.78
CA GLU A 240 -25.52 45.19 -29.71
C GLU A 240 -24.62 45.98 -28.74
N SER A 241 -24.32 45.41 -27.57
CA SER A 241 -23.40 46.00 -26.59
C SER A 241 -21.96 46.11 -27.11
N LEU A 242 -21.47 45.11 -27.83
CA LEU A 242 -20.13 45.11 -28.46
C LEU A 242 -20.03 46.14 -29.59
N SER A 243 -21.13 46.38 -30.30
CA SER A 243 -21.19 47.38 -31.37
C SER A 243 -21.29 48.82 -30.87
N SER A 244 -21.66 49.01 -29.59
CA SER A 244 -21.90 50.32 -28.95
C SER A 244 -20.68 51.24 -28.97
N GLU A 245 -20.89 52.48 -29.43
CA GLU A 245 -19.84 53.52 -29.44
C GLU A 245 -19.33 53.85 -28.04
N LYS A 246 -20.21 53.83 -27.02
CA LYS A 246 -19.84 54.07 -25.62
C LYS A 246 -18.84 53.03 -25.10
N LEU A 247 -18.99 51.78 -25.51
CA LEU A 247 -18.06 50.71 -25.14
C LEU A 247 -16.72 50.89 -25.86
N LYS A 248 -16.73 51.28 -27.13
CA LYS A 248 -15.50 51.55 -27.89
C LYS A 248 -14.69 52.71 -27.29
N GLU A 249 -15.35 53.80 -26.90
CA GLU A 249 -14.72 54.93 -26.20
C GLU A 249 -14.14 54.52 -24.83
N PHE A 250 -14.87 53.68 -24.09
CA PHE A 250 -14.37 53.12 -22.84
C PHE A 250 -13.13 52.24 -23.06
N LEU A 251 -13.18 51.32 -24.03
CA LEU A 251 -12.08 50.41 -24.34
C LEU A 251 -10.84 51.18 -24.82
N THR A 252 -10.97 52.22 -25.64
CA THR A 252 -9.81 53.06 -26.01
C THR A 252 -9.24 53.81 -24.82
N SER A 253 -10.06 54.24 -23.86
CA SER A 253 -9.56 54.88 -22.64
C SER A 253 -8.84 53.92 -21.68
N VAL A 254 -9.29 52.67 -21.59
CA VAL A 254 -8.78 51.66 -20.65
C VAL A 254 -7.62 50.85 -21.25
N HIS A 255 -7.60 50.68 -22.57
CA HIS A 255 -6.54 49.99 -23.31
C HIS A 255 -5.15 50.41 -22.84
N LEU A 256 -4.91 51.72 -22.75
CA LEU A 256 -3.59 52.25 -22.37
C LEU A 256 -3.19 51.83 -20.94
N ARG A 257 -4.15 51.78 -20.01
CA ARG A 257 -3.89 51.34 -18.63
C ARG A 257 -3.57 49.85 -18.56
N MET A 258 -4.26 49.05 -19.37
CA MET A 258 -4.04 47.62 -19.44
C MET A 258 -2.69 47.30 -20.11
N GLU A 259 -2.34 48.00 -21.18
CA GLU A 259 -1.06 47.87 -21.88
C GLU A 259 0.13 48.16 -20.95
N ILE A 260 0.06 49.24 -20.16
CA ILE A 260 1.11 49.56 -19.17
C ILE A 260 1.26 48.44 -18.13
N ALA A 261 0.14 47.88 -17.64
CA ALA A 261 0.17 46.78 -16.67
C ALA A 261 0.76 45.49 -17.27
N LEU A 262 0.45 45.19 -18.52
CA LEU A 262 1.00 44.04 -19.24
C LEU A 262 2.50 44.20 -19.47
N GLN A 263 2.95 45.37 -19.94
CA GLN A 263 4.38 45.66 -20.10
C GLN A 263 5.14 45.54 -18.77
N GLN A 264 4.57 46.02 -17.67
CA GLN A 264 5.19 45.89 -16.35
C GLN A 264 5.35 44.43 -15.91
N ASN A 265 4.36 43.57 -16.18
CA ASN A 265 4.44 42.14 -15.89
C ASN A 265 5.44 41.40 -16.79
N GLU A 266 5.59 41.83 -18.05
CA GLU A 266 6.54 41.22 -19.00
C GLU A 266 7.98 41.62 -18.71
N ILE A 267 8.22 42.88 -18.33
CA ILE A 267 9.56 43.39 -17.97
C ILE A 267 10.12 42.64 -16.75
N MET A 268 9.29 42.34 -15.75
CA MET A 268 9.73 41.65 -14.55
C MET A 268 8.57 40.96 -13.84
N ASN A 269 8.67 39.64 -13.68
CA ASN A 269 7.76 38.88 -12.84
C ASN A 269 8.17 39.01 -11.37
N ALA A 270 7.54 39.93 -10.63
CA ALA A 270 7.83 40.18 -9.21
C ALA A 270 7.52 38.98 -8.28
N PHE A 271 6.81 37.96 -8.77
CA PHE A 271 6.45 36.76 -8.01
C PHE A 271 7.23 35.52 -8.45
N PHE A 272 8.21 35.68 -9.34
CA PHE A 272 9.11 34.60 -9.70
C PHE A 272 10.10 34.37 -8.56
N ASP A 273 10.11 33.15 -8.02
CA ASP A 273 11.02 32.75 -6.96
C ASP A 273 12.31 32.19 -7.59
N ASP A 274 13.31 33.08 -7.74
CA ASP A 274 14.62 32.72 -8.28
C ASP A 274 15.27 31.57 -7.50
N TRP A 275 15.04 31.47 -6.19
CA TRP A 275 15.62 30.39 -5.37
C TRP A 275 15.00 29.04 -5.68
N LYS A 276 13.71 29.01 -5.98
CA LYS A 276 13.01 27.80 -6.41
C LYS A 276 13.38 27.39 -7.82
N ALA A 277 13.62 28.35 -8.71
CA ALA A 277 14.11 28.09 -10.07
C ALA A 277 15.57 27.60 -10.11
N LEU A 278 16.40 28.03 -9.15
CA LEU A 278 17.76 27.55 -8.96
C LEU A 278 17.83 26.22 -8.20
N ALA A 279 16.74 25.77 -7.58
CA ALA A 279 16.67 24.50 -6.83
C ALA A 279 16.45 23.28 -7.75
N GLU A 280 16.86 23.35 -9.02
CA GLU A 280 17.05 22.15 -9.82
C GLU A 280 18.31 21.42 -9.34
N ASP A 281 18.05 20.31 -8.64
CA ASP A 281 18.98 19.25 -8.27
C ASP A 281 20.19 19.64 -7.40
N GLU A 282 19.99 19.53 -6.07
CA GLU A 282 21.06 19.29 -5.08
C GLU A 282 21.85 17.98 -5.34
N SER A 283 21.81 17.38 -6.53
CA SER A 283 22.73 16.29 -6.91
C SER A 283 24.12 16.81 -7.30
N SER A 284 24.31 18.13 -7.44
CA SER A 284 25.53 18.74 -7.96
C SER A 284 26.21 19.73 -7.00
N SER A 285 25.82 19.78 -5.72
CA SER A 285 26.56 20.58 -4.74
C SER A 285 27.96 19.98 -4.57
N GLY A 286 28.98 20.73 -5.00
CA GLY A 286 30.39 20.35 -5.21
C GLY A 286 31.21 19.88 -4.00
N GLY A 287 30.60 19.23 -3.01
CA GLY A 287 31.31 18.25 -2.18
C GLY A 287 31.57 17.01 -3.03
N LYS A 288 32.78 16.45 -2.99
CA LYS A 288 33.00 15.10 -3.54
C LYS A 288 31.91 14.20 -2.96
N PRO A 289 31.17 13.42 -3.77
CA PRO A 289 30.17 12.52 -3.22
C PRO A 289 30.86 11.64 -2.18
N ASP A 290 30.29 11.52 -0.97
CA ASP A 290 30.79 10.59 0.04
C ASP A 290 30.63 9.17 -0.53
N VAL A 291 31.71 8.65 -1.13
CA VAL A 291 31.80 7.25 -1.62
C VAL A 291 32.36 6.32 -0.54
N TYR A 292 32.80 6.84 0.60
CA TYR A 292 33.31 6.02 1.70
C TYR A 292 32.19 5.37 2.52
N LEU A 293 32.47 4.19 3.05
CA LEU A 293 31.62 3.52 4.02
C LEU A 293 31.84 4.15 5.40
N LYS A 294 30.77 4.52 6.08
CA LYS A 294 30.85 5.15 7.40
C LYS A 294 30.79 4.08 8.48
N ALA A 295 31.77 4.02 9.37
CA ALA A 295 31.70 3.08 10.51
C ALA A 295 30.46 3.39 11.37
N TYR A 296 29.63 2.37 11.59
CA TYR A 296 28.42 2.47 12.41
C TYR A 296 28.66 1.87 13.81
N GLN A 297 29.06 0.60 13.87
CA GLN A 297 29.26 -0.11 15.13
C GLN A 297 30.23 -1.29 14.95
N SER A 298 30.86 -1.72 16.05
CA SER A 298 31.70 -2.93 16.08
C SER A 298 31.29 -3.82 17.25
N PHE A 299 31.23 -5.12 17.01
CA PHE A 299 30.92 -6.16 17.99
C PHE A 299 32.13 -7.04 18.18
N THR A 300 32.52 -7.23 19.44
CA THR A 300 33.64 -8.07 19.85
C THR A 300 33.31 -8.71 21.17
N ASP A 301 33.57 -10.02 21.29
CA ASP A 301 33.49 -10.72 22.56
C ASP A 301 34.85 -11.31 22.96
N LEU A 302 35.21 -11.16 24.23
CA LEU A 302 36.50 -11.59 24.77
C LEU A 302 36.54 -13.08 25.12
N HIS A 303 35.37 -13.72 25.30
CA HIS A 303 35.27 -15.10 25.77
C HIS A 303 35.17 -16.11 24.63
N TYR A 304 34.29 -15.87 23.65
CA TYR A 304 33.96 -16.80 22.58
C TYR A 304 34.58 -16.41 21.23
N LEU A 305 34.76 -15.12 20.94
CA LEU A 305 35.30 -14.66 19.64
C LEU A 305 36.81 -14.39 19.65
N LYS A 306 37.44 -14.24 20.83
CA LYS A 306 38.86 -13.95 20.93
C LYS A 306 39.72 -15.06 20.31
N ASP A 307 40.66 -14.67 19.44
CA ASP A 307 41.57 -15.56 18.71
C ASP A 307 40.86 -16.60 17.81
N ARG A 308 39.57 -16.37 17.50
CA ARG A 308 38.77 -17.18 16.55
C ARG A 308 38.49 -16.38 15.28
N THR A 309 38.48 -17.07 14.14
CA THR A 309 38.11 -16.47 12.87
C THR A 309 36.60 -16.55 12.70
N ILE A 310 35.94 -15.43 12.40
CA ILE A 310 34.52 -15.47 12.03
C ILE A 310 34.39 -16.22 10.71
N SER A 311 33.50 -17.21 10.66
CA SER A 311 33.30 -18.07 9.49
C SER A 311 32.13 -17.64 8.64
N CYS A 312 31.03 -17.21 9.26
CA CYS A 312 29.80 -16.81 8.58
C CYS A 312 29.07 -15.73 9.39
N ILE A 313 28.43 -14.81 8.67
CA ILE A 313 27.57 -13.77 9.23
C ILE A 313 26.23 -13.84 8.51
N CYS A 314 25.13 -13.82 9.27
CA CYS A 314 23.80 -13.68 8.71
C CYS A 314 23.00 -12.63 9.49
N TRP A 315 22.38 -11.72 8.75
CA TRP A 315 21.39 -10.78 9.31
C TRP A 315 20.08 -11.51 9.60
N HIS A 316 19.42 -11.13 10.70
CA HIS A 316 18.07 -11.64 10.95
C HIS A 316 17.11 -11.11 9.88
N PRO A 317 16.32 -11.97 9.20
CA PRO A 317 15.52 -11.54 8.05
C PRO A 317 14.36 -10.61 8.44
N THR A 318 13.83 -10.71 9.67
CA THR A 318 12.65 -9.94 10.11
C THR A 318 12.91 -8.90 11.21
N ILE A 319 13.99 -9.02 11.99
CA ILE A 319 14.22 -8.19 13.18
C ILE A 319 15.33 -7.19 12.85
N TYR A 320 15.00 -5.91 12.99
CA TYR A 320 15.93 -4.82 12.71
C TYR A 320 17.15 -4.87 13.64
N GLY A 321 18.34 -4.85 13.05
CA GLY A 321 19.60 -4.63 13.76
C GLY A 321 20.08 -5.85 14.55
N VAL A 322 19.58 -7.05 14.26
CA VAL A 322 20.05 -8.30 14.86
C VAL A 322 20.94 -9.05 13.85
N ILE A 323 22.11 -9.48 14.32
CA ILE A 323 23.13 -10.17 13.52
C ILE A 323 23.56 -11.45 14.23
N ALA A 324 23.51 -12.58 13.54
CA ALA A 324 24.10 -13.82 14.02
C ALA A 324 25.52 -13.99 13.45
N VAL A 325 26.43 -14.46 14.29
CA VAL A 325 27.85 -14.65 13.96
C VAL A 325 28.31 -16.03 14.42
N SER A 326 28.90 -16.81 13.52
CA SER A 326 29.62 -18.04 13.86
C SER A 326 31.12 -17.81 13.83
N ALA A 327 31.82 -18.42 14.78
CA ALA A 327 33.27 -18.37 14.84
C ALA A 327 33.86 -19.78 14.90
N ARG A 328 34.98 -19.95 14.22
CA ARG A 328 35.76 -21.19 14.21
C ARG A 328 37.17 -20.92 14.71
N LYS A 329 37.82 -21.97 15.19
CA LYS A 329 39.20 -21.88 15.64
C LYS A 329 40.11 -21.44 14.49
N ARG A 330 41.02 -20.50 14.78
CA ARG A 330 42.04 -20.08 13.84
C ARG A 330 43.05 -21.21 13.61
N LEU A 331 43.09 -21.74 12.38
CA LEU A 331 44.05 -22.76 11.99
C LEU A 331 45.31 -22.11 11.45
N PHE A 332 46.41 -22.16 12.21
CA PHE A 332 47.76 -21.99 11.66
C PHE A 332 48.29 -23.38 11.34
N TYR A 333 48.67 -23.63 10.07
CA TYR A 333 49.16 -24.91 9.57
C TYR A 333 50.30 -25.51 10.44
N GLU A 334 51.08 -24.67 11.13
CA GLU A 334 52.21 -25.08 11.96
C GLU A 334 51.87 -25.47 13.42
N LYS A 335 50.64 -25.24 13.92
CA LYS A 335 50.27 -25.51 15.34
C LYS A 335 49.38 -26.73 15.55
N GLN A 336 49.09 -27.50 14.51
CA GLN A 336 48.19 -28.66 14.54
C GLN A 336 48.64 -29.76 15.53
N VAL A 337 49.92 -29.80 15.91
CA VAL A 337 50.51 -30.86 16.74
C VAL A 337 50.43 -30.60 18.26
N ASN A 338 50.22 -29.35 18.70
CA ASN A 338 50.33 -28.99 20.14
C ASN A 338 49.01 -28.53 20.81
N LEU A 339 47.86 -28.68 20.13
CA LEU A 339 46.60 -28.05 20.55
C LEU A 339 45.47 -29.01 20.97
N SER A 340 45.69 -30.33 20.98
CA SER A 340 44.66 -31.31 21.38
C SER A 340 44.12 -31.05 22.79
N ASP A 341 44.99 -30.64 23.73
CA ASP A 341 44.63 -30.62 25.16
C ASP A 341 44.02 -29.28 25.61
N LYS A 342 44.16 -28.21 24.82
CA LYS A 342 43.52 -26.90 25.10
C LYS A 342 42.25 -26.66 24.27
N SER A 343 42.02 -27.44 23.22
CA SER A 343 40.86 -27.25 22.32
C SER A 343 39.53 -27.71 22.92
N LEU A 344 39.56 -28.63 23.89
CA LEU A 344 38.38 -29.20 24.52
C LEU A 344 37.70 -28.27 25.56
N LEU A 345 38.32 -27.14 25.88
CA LEU A 345 37.87 -26.26 26.98
C LEU A 345 36.90 -25.14 26.54
N GLN A 346 36.74 -24.88 25.24
CA GLN A 346 35.85 -23.82 24.76
C GLN A 346 34.82 -24.35 23.76
N GLN A 347 33.58 -24.42 24.20
CA GLN A 347 32.42 -24.77 23.39
C GLN A 347 32.26 -23.79 22.22
N SER A 348 31.89 -24.32 21.06
CA SER A 348 31.62 -23.52 19.86
C SER A 348 30.16 -23.04 19.89
N VAL A 349 29.96 -21.76 19.56
CA VAL A 349 28.67 -21.08 19.71
C VAL A 349 28.40 -20.15 18.53
N ILE A 350 27.11 -19.97 18.22
CA ILE A 350 26.64 -18.84 17.39
C ILE A 350 26.20 -17.72 18.32
N LEU A 351 26.71 -16.51 18.13
CA LEU A 351 26.35 -15.34 18.92
C LEU A 351 25.39 -14.45 18.16
N PHE A 352 24.33 -14.00 18.84
CA PHE A 352 23.41 -12.98 18.33
C PHE A 352 23.75 -11.63 18.93
N TRP A 353 24.08 -10.67 18.08
CA TRP A 353 24.32 -9.28 18.43
C TRP A 353 23.14 -8.41 18.05
N SER A 354 22.97 -7.29 18.74
CA SER A 354 21.96 -6.30 18.42
C SER A 354 22.53 -4.89 18.42
N PHE A 355 21.99 -4.03 17.57
CA PHE A 355 22.34 -2.61 17.58
C PHE A 355 21.98 -1.89 18.89
N PHE A 356 21.01 -2.43 19.64
CA PHE A 356 20.54 -1.84 20.89
C PHE A 356 21.46 -2.13 22.08
N ASP A 357 22.08 -3.32 22.10
CA ASP A 357 23.12 -3.69 23.08
C ASP A 357 24.35 -4.21 22.33
N PRO A 358 25.36 -3.36 22.11
CA PRO A 358 26.58 -3.76 21.42
C PRO A 358 27.63 -4.42 22.29
N ILE A 359 27.44 -4.40 23.62
CA ILE A 359 28.45 -4.89 24.55
C ILE A 359 28.19 -6.37 24.87
N HIS A 360 26.92 -6.76 24.95
CA HIS A 360 26.55 -8.13 25.31
C HIS A 360 25.76 -8.83 24.19
N PRO A 361 26.07 -10.11 23.88
CA PRO A 361 25.25 -10.90 22.98
C PRO A 361 23.87 -11.17 23.61
N GLN A 362 22.83 -11.20 22.79
CA GLN A 362 21.44 -11.38 23.24
C GLN A 362 21.02 -12.85 23.34
N LEU A 363 21.62 -13.72 22.52
CA LEU A 363 21.31 -15.15 22.44
C LEU A 363 22.58 -15.90 22.02
N MET A 364 22.76 -17.10 22.56
CA MET A 364 23.83 -18.01 22.20
C MET A 364 23.26 -19.34 21.74
N LEU A 365 23.74 -19.89 20.63
CA LEU A 365 23.37 -21.24 20.20
C LEU A 365 24.53 -22.20 20.48
N GLU A 366 24.26 -23.28 21.21
CA GLU A 366 25.22 -24.36 21.45
C GLU A 366 25.45 -25.12 20.15
N CYS A 367 26.72 -25.31 19.79
CA CYS A 367 27.11 -26.02 18.57
C CYS A 367 27.90 -27.28 18.97
N PRO A 368 27.62 -28.44 18.37
CA PRO A 368 28.37 -29.66 18.67
C PRO A 368 29.83 -29.56 18.24
N GLU A 369 30.11 -28.83 17.15
CA GLU A 369 31.44 -28.60 16.60
C GLU A 369 31.51 -27.17 15.98
N ASP A 370 32.70 -26.72 15.57
CA ASP A 370 32.87 -25.45 14.85
C ASP A 370 31.99 -25.37 13.59
N ILE A 371 31.26 -24.27 13.45
CA ILE A 371 30.36 -24.03 12.33
C ILE A 371 31.09 -23.30 11.21
N TYR A 372 30.97 -23.81 9.99
CA TYR A 372 31.56 -23.22 8.80
C TYR A 372 30.59 -22.24 8.13
N CYS A 373 29.34 -22.65 7.93
CA CYS A 373 28.29 -21.84 7.32
C CYS A 373 26.95 -22.11 8.02
N PHE A 374 26.09 -21.12 8.10
CA PHE A 374 24.72 -21.30 8.59
C PHE A 374 23.79 -20.31 7.90
N GLN A 375 22.49 -20.62 7.89
CA GLN A 375 21.49 -19.80 7.23
C GLN A 375 20.13 -19.91 7.92
N PHE A 376 19.44 -18.77 8.05
CA PHE A 376 18.05 -18.72 8.49
C PHE A 376 17.12 -19.28 7.41
N SER A 377 16.08 -20.01 7.82
CA SER A 377 15.04 -20.43 6.88
C SER A 377 14.28 -19.20 6.35
N PRO A 378 14.10 -19.05 5.02
CA PRO A 378 13.34 -17.96 4.43
C PRO A 378 11.85 -17.96 4.81
N SER A 379 11.27 -19.13 5.05
CA SER A 379 9.86 -19.29 5.44
C SER A 379 9.64 -19.04 6.93
N ASP A 380 10.50 -19.60 7.79
CA ASP A 380 10.42 -19.43 9.25
C ASP A 380 11.77 -18.99 9.82
N PRO A 381 11.96 -17.69 10.12
CA PRO A 381 13.18 -17.16 10.72
C PRO A 381 13.58 -17.81 12.04
N ASN A 382 12.68 -18.53 12.70
CA ASN A 382 12.98 -19.24 13.94
C ASN A 382 13.79 -20.52 13.73
N ILE A 383 13.83 -21.04 12.50
CA ILE A 383 14.58 -22.25 12.16
C ILE A 383 15.90 -21.85 11.51
N ILE A 384 16.99 -22.38 12.04
CA ILE A 384 18.35 -22.14 11.54
C ILE A 384 18.97 -23.48 11.19
N ALA A 385 19.60 -23.57 10.02
CA ALA A 385 20.40 -24.72 9.62
C ALA A 385 21.86 -24.31 9.48
N GLY A 386 22.78 -25.21 9.84
CA GLY A 386 24.21 -24.93 9.76
C GLY A 386 25.04 -26.17 9.50
N GLY A 387 26.15 -25.95 8.78
CA GLY A 387 27.14 -26.96 8.44
C GLY A 387 28.36 -26.88 9.35
N CYS A 388 28.73 -28.00 9.95
CA CYS A 388 29.91 -28.14 10.81
C CYS A 388 31.18 -28.44 10.00
N THR A 389 32.33 -28.19 10.62
CA THR A 389 33.66 -28.51 10.05
C THR A 389 33.91 -30.01 9.87
N ASN A 390 33.21 -30.85 10.63
CA ASN A 390 33.24 -32.31 10.50
C ASN A 390 32.27 -32.86 9.43
N GLY A 391 31.53 -31.99 8.74
CA GLY A 391 30.60 -32.34 7.67
C GLY A 391 29.16 -32.64 8.11
N GLN A 392 28.87 -32.67 9.42
CA GLN A 392 27.51 -32.77 9.92
C GLN A 392 26.71 -31.50 9.71
N ILE A 393 25.38 -31.63 9.69
CA ILE A 393 24.41 -30.55 9.59
C ILE A 393 23.59 -30.52 10.85
N VAL A 394 23.35 -29.32 11.35
CA VAL A 394 22.70 -29.07 12.62
C VAL A 394 21.51 -28.13 12.41
N LEU A 395 20.43 -28.38 13.15
CA LEU A 395 19.23 -27.55 13.17
C LEU A 395 19.03 -26.92 14.55
N TRP A 396 18.65 -25.65 14.58
CA TRP A 396 18.24 -24.93 15.79
C TRP A 396 16.84 -24.34 15.63
N ASP A 397 16.12 -24.25 16.74
CA ASP A 397 14.82 -23.58 16.86
C ASP A 397 14.92 -22.48 17.93
N ILE A 398 14.75 -21.23 17.52
CA ILE A 398 14.81 -20.04 18.39
C ILE A 398 13.43 -19.47 18.75
N SER A 399 12.34 -20.18 18.42
CA SER A 399 10.95 -19.71 18.62
C SER A 399 10.63 -19.30 20.06
N GLN A 400 11.22 -19.98 21.06
CA GLN A 400 11.03 -19.67 22.48
C GLN A 400 11.67 -18.32 22.87
N HIS A 401 12.69 -17.87 22.12
CA HIS A 401 13.47 -16.67 22.40
C HIS A 401 13.14 -15.50 21.48
N GLU A 402 12.31 -15.70 20.45
CA GLU A 402 11.90 -14.66 19.49
C GLU A 402 11.36 -13.40 20.18
N LYS A 403 10.45 -13.57 21.16
CA LYS A 403 9.88 -12.44 21.92
C LYS A 403 10.93 -11.64 22.69
N LYS A 404 12.00 -12.28 23.18
CA LYS A 404 13.10 -11.60 23.88
C LYS A 404 13.94 -10.77 22.90
N LEU A 405 14.26 -11.34 21.74
CA LEU A 405 14.95 -10.64 20.65
C LEU A 405 14.15 -9.43 20.16
N GLN A 406 12.82 -9.54 20.07
CA GLN A 406 11.94 -8.42 19.71
C GLN A 406 11.79 -7.38 20.83
N ASN A 407 11.66 -7.79 22.10
CA ASN A 407 11.41 -6.89 23.23
C ASN A 407 12.59 -5.97 23.56
N ALA A 408 13.82 -6.33 23.19
CA ALA A 408 14.97 -5.43 23.24
C ALA A 408 14.71 -4.09 22.50
N LYS A 409 13.80 -4.09 21.51
CA LYS A 409 13.33 -2.90 20.78
C LYS A 409 12.42 -1.99 21.63
N ASN A 410 11.51 -2.56 22.42
CA ASN A 410 10.51 -1.80 23.17
C ASN A 410 11.09 -1.04 24.37
N PHE A 411 12.16 -1.56 24.97
CA PHE A 411 12.85 -0.90 26.10
C PHE A 411 13.50 0.43 25.67
N ALA A 412 13.89 0.57 24.39
CA ALA A 412 14.53 1.75 23.84
C ALA A 412 13.54 2.84 23.36
N ASP A 413 12.36 2.47 22.85
CA ASP A 413 11.34 3.45 22.45
C ASP A 413 10.74 4.19 23.66
N GLY A 414 10.70 3.55 24.84
CA GLY A 414 10.39 4.21 26.11
C GLY A 414 11.41 5.29 26.51
N ILE A 415 12.68 5.16 26.09
CA ILE A 415 13.75 6.14 26.37
C ILE A 415 13.68 7.31 25.36
N LYS A 416 13.26 7.06 24.12
CA LYS A 416 13.10 8.10 23.09
C LYS A 416 11.97 9.09 23.40
N ILE A 417 10.88 8.65 24.03
CA ILE A 417 9.76 9.54 24.40
C ILE A 417 10.19 10.58 25.44
N THR A 418 11.19 10.29 26.27
CA THR A 418 11.72 11.24 27.25
C THR A 418 12.70 12.24 26.64
N ALA A 419 13.38 11.89 25.53
CA ALA A 419 14.36 12.74 24.87
C ALA A 419 13.73 13.83 23.98
N VAL A 420 12.53 13.60 23.43
CA VAL A 420 11.83 14.58 22.58
C VAL A 420 11.37 15.83 23.37
N ASN A 421 11.25 15.73 24.70
CA ASN A 421 10.93 16.88 25.56
C ASN A 421 12.14 17.75 25.95
N MET A 422 13.36 17.47 25.45
CA MET A 422 14.56 18.28 25.71
C MET A 422 15.21 18.80 24.42
N VAL A 423 14.41 19.38 23.53
CA VAL A 423 14.94 20.19 22.42
C VAL A 423 15.05 21.64 22.90
N ASN A 424 16.12 21.99 23.63
CA ASN A 424 16.62 23.38 23.77
C ASN A 424 17.93 23.56 24.59
N ALA A 425 18.86 22.61 24.60
CA ALA A 425 20.17 22.86 25.20
C ALA A 425 21.33 22.27 24.39
N SER A 426 22.36 23.09 24.22
CA SER A 426 23.52 22.96 23.33
C SER A 426 24.30 21.65 23.50
N ILE A 427 24.76 21.11 22.36
CA ILE A 427 25.36 19.79 22.11
C ILE A 427 26.69 19.52 22.86
N LEU A 428 27.23 20.47 23.64
CA LEU A 428 28.50 20.28 24.36
C LEU A 428 28.38 19.78 25.80
N ASN A 429 27.19 19.73 26.40
CA ASN A 429 27.02 19.33 27.81
C ASN A 429 26.51 17.89 28.04
N VAL A 430 26.27 17.11 26.99
CA VAL A 430 25.77 15.73 27.12
C VAL A 430 26.86 14.76 27.63
N PHE A 431 28.10 14.95 27.21
CA PHE A 431 29.21 14.06 27.60
C PHE A 431 29.63 14.22 29.08
N GLN A 432 29.40 15.39 29.69
CA GLN A 432 29.83 15.64 31.06
C GLN A 432 28.79 15.25 32.10
N TYR A 433 27.51 15.11 31.73
CA TYR A 433 26.44 14.72 32.66
C TYR A 433 26.26 13.19 32.77
N ILE A 434 26.57 12.44 31.71
CA ILE A 434 26.47 10.97 31.72
C ILE A 434 27.54 10.32 32.62
N CYS A 435 28.68 11.00 32.83
CA CYS A 435 29.82 10.41 33.52
C CYS A 435 29.87 10.63 35.05
N MET A 436 28.96 11.39 35.69
CA MET A 436 29.10 11.76 37.12
C MET A 436 27.82 11.66 37.97
N SER A 437 27.11 10.54 37.88
CA SER A 437 26.07 10.22 38.89
C SER A 437 26.13 8.75 39.32
N PRO A 438 26.75 8.43 40.48
CA PRO A 438 26.87 7.05 41.00
C PRO A 438 25.58 6.48 41.63
N LEU A 439 24.40 7.07 41.37
CA LEU A 439 23.20 6.81 42.18
C LEU A 439 21.99 6.25 41.41
N LEU A 440 22.19 5.79 40.17
CA LEU A 440 21.19 5.05 39.39
C LEU A 440 21.68 3.65 38.96
N MET A 441 22.79 3.18 39.56
CA MET A 441 23.24 1.79 39.49
C MET A 441 22.80 0.98 40.72
N GLN A 442 21.50 1.03 41.04
CA GLN A 442 20.87 0.08 41.95
C GLN A 442 19.57 -0.45 41.32
N VAL A 443 19.70 -1.00 40.12
CA VAL A 443 18.79 -2.03 39.61
C VAL A 443 19.63 -3.31 39.56
N GLN A 444 19.10 -4.36 40.17
CA GLN A 444 19.74 -5.64 40.46
C GLN A 444 20.76 -6.09 39.39
N GLN A 445 22.02 -6.19 39.79
CA GLN A 445 22.98 -7.08 39.16
C GLN A 445 22.50 -8.53 39.37
N SER A 446 21.68 -9.04 38.46
CA SER A 446 21.69 -10.46 38.15
C SER A 446 22.67 -10.65 37.00
N ASN A 447 23.83 -11.23 37.30
CA ASN A 447 24.64 -11.92 36.30
C ASN A 447 23.71 -12.92 35.61
N THR A 448 23.18 -12.54 34.45
CA THR A 448 22.36 -13.43 33.65
C THR A 448 23.14 -13.57 32.38
N GLU A 449 23.94 -14.64 32.32
CA GLU A 449 24.57 -15.07 31.08
C GLU A 449 23.51 -15.09 29.97
N PRO A 450 23.86 -14.72 28.74
CA PRO A 450 22.92 -14.77 27.63
C PRO A 450 22.33 -16.19 27.52
N PRO A 451 21.02 -16.31 27.21
CA PRO A 451 20.38 -17.62 27.12
C PRO A 451 21.08 -18.50 26.08
N LEU A 452 21.48 -19.70 26.51
CA LEU A 452 22.09 -20.72 25.66
C LEU A 452 21.02 -21.67 25.14
N VAL A 453 20.82 -21.71 23.83
CA VAL A 453 19.85 -22.59 23.16
C VAL A 453 20.58 -23.80 22.59
N ARG A 454 20.13 -24.99 22.94
CA ARG A 454 20.66 -26.25 22.41
C ARG A 454 20.16 -26.51 21.00
N TYR A 455 20.98 -27.19 20.19
CA TYR A 455 20.54 -27.69 18.89
C TYR A 455 19.39 -28.71 19.06
N CYS A 456 18.52 -28.74 18.05
CA CYS A 456 17.32 -29.57 18.04
C CYS A 456 17.55 -30.93 17.38
N ALA A 457 18.40 -30.97 16.34
CA ALA A 457 18.75 -32.19 15.64
C ALA A 457 20.14 -32.06 14.98
N VAL A 458 20.89 -33.15 14.97
CA VAL A 458 22.15 -33.31 14.22
C VAL A 458 22.03 -34.43 13.20
N SER A 459 22.63 -34.27 12.03
CA SER A 459 22.66 -35.30 11.00
C SER A 459 23.50 -36.52 11.37
N SER A 460 23.16 -37.67 10.80
CA SER A 460 23.89 -38.91 11.03
C SER A 460 25.33 -38.80 10.54
N THR A 461 26.32 -39.04 11.41
CA THR A 461 27.76 -38.99 11.07
C THR A 461 28.13 -39.84 9.86
N HIS A 462 27.47 -40.97 9.66
CA HIS A 462 27.75 -41.90 8.57
C HIS A 462 27.25 -41.43 7.19
N TYR A 463 26.18 -40.64 7.17
CA TYR A 463 25.54 -40.19 5.93
C TYR A 463 25.78 -38.71 5.62
N SER A 464 26.47 -38.00 6.52
CA SER A 464 26.87 -36.61 6.36
C SER A 464 28.09 -36.48 5.45
N HIS A 465 28.52 -35.24 5.17
CA HIS A 465 29.76 -35.01 4.44
C HIS A 465 30.96 -35.53 5.24
N LYS A 466 32.02 -35.94 4.52
CA LYS A 466 33.29 -36.40 5.11
C LYS A 466 34.27 -35.26 5.38
N LYS A 467 34.10 -34.15 4.67
CA LYS A 467 34.86 -32.89 4.80
C LYS A 467 33.91 -31.80 5.33
N PRO A 468 34.41 -30.60 5.71
CA PRO A 468 33.55 -29.50 6.15
C PRO A 468 32.42 -29.21 5.16
N ALA A 469 31.21 -29.01 5.66
CA ALA A 469 30.10 -28.49 4.86
C ALA A 469 30.36 -27.00 4.62
N THR A 470 30.74 -26.64 3.39
CA THR A 470 31.27 -25.31 3.08
C THR A 470 30.19 -24.29 2.74
N ASP A 471 29.05 -24.75 2.24
CA ASP A 471 27.92 -23.91 1.82
C ASP A 471 26.60 -24.62 2.11
N ILE A 472 25.56 -23.84 2.41
CA ILE A 472 24.21 -24.30 2.69
C ILE A 472 23.18 -23.34 2.08
N HIS A 473 22.19 -23.89 1.38
CA HIS A 473 21.10 -23.13 0.76
C HIS A 473 19.74 -23.79 1.01
N TRP A 474 18.74 -22.98 1.36
CA TRP A 474 17.34 -23.42 1.47
C TRP A 474 16.65 -23.48 0.12
N LEU A 475 16.02 -24.60 -0.24
CA LEU A 475 15.25 -24.69 -1.47
C LEU A 475 13.87 -24.00 -1.33
N PRO A 476 13.32 -23.39 -2.41
CA PRO A 476 12.02 -22.74 -2.38
C PRO A 476 10.87 -23.67 -1.93
N ALA A 477 9.83 -23.13 -1.30
CA ALA A 477 8.72 -23.92 -0.74
C ALA A 477 7.86 -24.71 -1.77
N TYR A 478 7.92 -24.35 -3.06
CA TYR A 478 7.29 -25.10 -4.15
C TYR A 478 8.20 -26.22 -4.71
N PHE A 479 9.43 -26.30 -4.22
CA PHE A 479 10.46 -27.22 -4.69
C PHE A 479 10.45 -28.47 -3.78
N GLU A 480 9.89 -29.57 -4.27
CA GLU A 480 9.97 -30.87 -3.59
C GLU A 480 10.59 -31.89 -4.54
N ASP A 481 11.86 -32.20 -4.32
CA ASP A 481 12.52 -33.30 -5.01
C ASP A 481 12.07 -34.63 -4.43
N ASN A 482 11.70 -35.57 -5.29
CA ASN A 482 11.47 -36.96 -4.90
C ASN A 482 12.77 -37.78 -5.00
N ARG A 483 12.84 -38.98 -4.40
CA ARG A 483 14.05 -39.86 -4.39
C ARG A 483 14.65 -40.21 -5.77
N MET A 484 13.98 -39.86 -6.87
CA MET A 484 14.46 -40.05 -8.25
C MET A 484 14.88 -38.74 -8.96
N GLY A 485 15.01 -37.60 -8.26
CA GLY A 485 15.43 -36.32 -8.86
C GLY A 485 14.39 -35.66 -9.78
N ALA A 486 13.11 -36.04 -9.63
CA ALA A 486 11.99 -35.38 -10.30
C ALA A 486 11.39 -34.32 -9.37
N THR A 487 11.29 -33.09 -9.88
CA THR A 487 10.71 -31.92 -9.21
C THR A 487 9.19 -31.93 -9.34
N PHE A 488 8.48 -31.74 -8.23
CA PHE A 488 7.02 -31.57 -8.22
C PHE A 488 6.64 -30.28 -7.50
N GLU A 489 5.78 -29.47 -8.12
CA GLU A 489 5.11 -28.36 -7.44
C GLU A 489 3.92 -28.92 -6.64
N ASN A 490 3.98 -28.80 -5.31
CA ASN A 490 2.95 -29.34 -4.44
C ASN A 490 1.95 -28.23 -4.07
N GLU A 491 0.81 -28.17 -4.77
CA GLU A 491 -0.25 -27.14 -4.61
C GLU A 491 -0.79 -27.00 -3.16
N ASN A 492 -0.58 -28.00 -2.29
CA ASN A 492 -1.07 -28.02 -0.91
C ASN A 492 -0.02 -27.63 0.16
N ARG A 493 1.23 -27.32 -0.22
CA ARG A 493 2.36 -27.08 0.71
C ARG A 493 3.17 -25.80 0.46
N ALA A 494 2.69 -24.93 -0.43
CA ALA A 494 3.41 -23.80 -1.03
C ALA A 494 3.96 -22.69 -0.09
N GLU A 495 3.98 -22.85 1.23
CA GLU A 495 4.36 -21.80 2.19
C GLU A 495 5.62 -22.11 3.05
N ILE A 496 6.09 -23.36 3.12
CA ILE A 496 7.19 -23.76 4.02
C ILE A 496 8.36 -24.37 3.24
N CYS A 497 9.54 -23.73 3.29
CA CYS A 497 10.81 -24.32 2.85
C CYS A 497 11.18 -25.51 3.73
N VAL A 498 11.12 -26.72 3.18
CA VAL A 498 11.37 -27.99 3.90
C VAL A 498 12.65 -28.69 3.45
N GLN A 499 13.23 -28.30 2.31
CA GLN A 499 14.43 -28.92 1.78
C GLN A 499 15.63 -27.96 1.80
N LEU A 500 16.83 -28.54 1.97
CA LEU A 500 18.10 -27.81 2.01
C LEU A 500 19.20 -28.55 1.26
N VAL A 501 20.11 -27.79 0.66
CA VAL A 501 21.23 -28.30 -0.14
C VAL A 501 22.52 -27.90 0.54
N THR A 502 23.45 -28.85 0.64
CA THR A 502 24.81 -28.61 1.15
C THR A 502 25.87 -29.11 0.18
N CYS A 503 26.99 -28.39 0.10
CA CYS A 503 28.20 -28.89 -0.57
C CYS A 503 29.35 -29.10 0.40
N SER A 504 30.25 -29.99 0.01
CA SER A 504 31.53 -30.16 0.68
C SER A 504 32.63 -30.52 -0.31
N PRO A 505 33.89 -30.17 -0.05
CA PRO A 505 35.03 -30.57 -0.88
C PRO A 505 35.29 -32.09 -0.89
N ASP A 506 34.39 -32.92 -0.32
CA ASP A 506 34.38 -34.38 -0.45
C ASP A 506 33.73 -34.86 -1.76
N CYS A 507 33.60 -33.94 -2.72
CA CYS A 507 33.08 -34.17 -4.05
C CYS A 507 31.57 -34.47 -4.08
N SER A 508 30.85 -34.18 -2.99
CA SER A 508 29.43 -34.44 -2.88
C SER A 508 28.58 -33.21 -2.62
N ILE A 509 27.40 -33.20 -3.24
CA ILE A 509 26.29 -32.31 -2.95
C ILE A 509 25.15 -33.16 -2.39
N LEU A 510 24.65 -32.76 -1.23
CA LEU A 510 23.62 -33.48 -0.51
C LEU A 510 22.36 -32.64 -0.41
N PHE A 511 21.22 -33.24 -0.76
CA PHE A 511 19.90 -32.66 -0.58
C PHE A 511 19.28 -33.30 0.65
N TRP A 512 18.68 -32.50 1.51
CA TRP A 512 18.10 -32.93 2.77
C TRP A 512 16.65 -32.51 2.85
N ASP A 513 15.84 -33.32 3.51
CA ASP A 513 14.42 -33.07 3.69
C ASP A 513 14.08 -32.99 5.18
N ILE A 514 13.29 -32.00 5.57
CA ILE A 514 12.78 -31.78 6.92
C ILE A 514 11.28 -32.10 6.90
N PRO A 515 10.87 -33.33 7.28
CA PRO A 515 9.45 -33.70 7.27
C PRO A 515 8.67 -32.87 8.30
N VAL A 516 7.63 -32.17 7.84
CA VAL A 516 6.75 -31.36 8.70
C VAL A 516 5.89 -32.24 9.60
N THR A 517 6.11 -32.20 10.91
CA THR A 517 5.14 -32.69 11.89
C THR A 517 3.94 -31.73 11.96
N LYS A 518 2.73 -32.20 11.62
CA LYS A 518 1.48 -31.48 11.94
C LYS A 518 1.46 -31.17 13.43
N ARG A 519 1.28 -29.89 13.81
CA ARG A 519 1.01 -29.49 15.20
C ARG A 519 -0.18 -30.33 15.72
N ARG A 520 0.05 -31.16 16.74
CA ARG A 520 -1.03 -31.79 17.51
C ARG A 520 -1.76 -30.66 18.23
N GLU A 521 -3.01 -30.40 17.86
CA GLU A 521 -3.92 -29.63 18.71
C GLU A 521 -3.94 -30.29 20.10
N GLN A 522 -3.73 -29.48 21.15
CA GLN A 522 -3.78 -29.97 22.52
C GLN A 522 -5.18 -30.53 22.81
N PRO A 523 -5.32 -31.76 23.37
CA PRO A 523 -6.55 -32.13 24.03
C PRO A 523 -6.67 -31.36 25.37
N PRO A 524 -7.89 -31.08 25.84
CA PRO A 524 -8.08 -30.38 27.11
C PRO A 524 -7.65 -31.26 28.28
N SER A 525 -7.17 -30.59 29.32
CA SER A 525 -6.70 -31.11 30.59
C SER A 525 -7.55 -32.24 31.18
N ASP A 526 -6.91 -33.33 31.61
CA ASP A 526 -7.37 -34.06 32.79
C ASP A 526 -6.25 -34.85 33.50
N LYS A 527 -6.06 -34.49 34.77
CA LYS A 527 -5.58 -35.28 35.92
C LYS A 527 -4.15 -35.80 35.95
N VAL A 528 -3.36 -35.03 36.71
CA VAL A 528 -2.16 -35.40 37.48
C VAL A 528 -2.25 -36.82 38.06
N ARG A 529 -1.24 -37.64 37.76
CA ARG A 529 -0.69 -38.64 38.68
C ARG A 529 0.82 -38.49 38.70
N GLU A 530 1.31 -38.15 39.88
CA GLU A 530 2.72 -38.12 40.25
C GLU A 530 3.29 -39.54 40.23
N GLU A 531 4.32 -39.76 39.42
CA GLU A 531 5.36 -40.74 39.72
C GLU A 531 6.71 -40.07 39.48
N GLU A 532 7.45 -39.92 40.58
CA GLU A 532 8.77 -39.33 40.66
C GLU A 532 9.78 -40.16 39.86
N ILE A 533 10.36 -39.57 38.82
CA ILE A 533 11.67 -39.98 38.29
C ILE A 533 12.56 -38.74 38.29
N PHE A 534 13.55 -38.78 39.18
CA PHE A 534 14.67 -37.85 39.23
C PHE A 534 15.41 -37.85 37.89
N ASP A 535 15.41 -36.70 37.20
CA ASP A 535 16.58 -36.17 36.50
C ASP A 535 16.35 -34.68 36.18
N MET A 536 17.13 -33.82 36.83
CA MET A 536 17.30 -32.43 36.40
C MET A 536 18.11 -32.41 35.10
N LEU A 537 17.78 -31.43 34.23
CA LEU A 537 18.39 -31.08 32.93
C LEU A 537 17.55 -31.60 31.76
N LEU A 538 16.97 -30.69 30.95
CA LEU A 538 16.80 -30.80 29.49
C LEU A 538 16.05 -29.56 28.96
N ASP A 539 16.78 -28.46 28.74
CA ASP A 539 16.32 -27.25 28.03
C ASP A 539 16.47 -27.43 26.49
N VAL A 540 16.12 -28.61 25.97
CA VAL A 540 16.22 -28.94 24.54
C VAL A 540 14.83 -28.88 23.91
N PRO A 541 14.58 -27.99 22.94
CA PRO A 541 13.29 -27.93 22.24
C PRO A 541 12.88 -29.29 21.68
N ASP A 542 11.59 -29.64 21.81
CA ASP A 542 11.04 -30.91 21.28
C ASP A 542 10.95 -30.93 19.74
N THR A 543 11.17 -29.78 19.10
CA THR A 543 11.13 -29.61 17.65
C THR A 543 12.20 -30.50 16.99
N PHE A 544 11.82 -31.29 15.98
CA PHE A 544 12.72 -32.15 15.19
C PHE A 544 13.51 -33.25 15.92
N LYS A 545 13.19 -33.58 17.19
CA LYS A 545 13.85 -34.70 17.92
C LYS A 545 13.89 -36.04 17.17
N HIS A 546 12.94 -36.30 16.27
CA HIS A 546 12.90 -37.51 15.44
C HIS A 546 14.01 -37.58 14.37
N LEU A 547 14.62 -36.44 14.03
CA LEU A 547 15.72 -36.35 13.08
C LEU A 547 17.08 -36.49 13.77
N ASP A 548 17.16 -36.29 15.08
CA ASP A 548 18.43 -36.26 15.78
C ASP A 548 19.20 -37.59 15.63
N LEU A 549 20.45 -37.48 15.18
CA LEU A 549 21.39 -38.56 14.81
C LEU A 549 20.93 -39.50 13.68
N CYS A 550 19.67 -39.39 13.24
CA CYS A 550 19.03 -40.27 12.26
C CYS A 550 18.75 -39.58 10.92
N TRP A 551 18.94 -38.27 10.83
CA TRP A 551 18.70 -37.49 9.61
C TRP A 551 19.68 -37.90 8.51
N LYS A 552 19.13 -38.20 7.34
CA LYS A 552 19.84 -38.70 6.17
C LYS A 552 19.51 -37.83 4.96
N PRO A 553 20.45 -37.67 4.02
CA PRO A 553 20.18 -36.95 2.78
C PRO A 553 19.19 -37.73 1.92
N LEU A 554 18.32 -37.00 1.24
CA LEU A 554 17.35 -37.49 0.27
C LEU A 554 18.04 -37.87 -1.05
N ILE A 555 18.91 -36.99 -1.56
CA ILE A 555 19.67 -37.18 -2.80
C ILE A 555 21.15 -36.89 -2.52
N LYS A 556 22.02 -37.72 -3.11
CA LYS A 556 23.47 -37.50 -3.12
C LYS A 556 23.95 -37.42 -4.56
N ILE A 557 24.53 -36.29 -4.93
CA ILE A 557 25.16 -36.05 -6.22
C ILE A 557 26.67 -36.05 -5.99
N ASN A 558 27.42 -36.82 -6.77
CA ASN A 558 28.88 -36.75 -6.78
C ASN A 558 29.33 -36.03 -8.04
N LEU A 559 30.20 -35.03 -7.90
CA LEU A 559 30.78 -34.30 -9.03
C LEU A 559 32.07 -35.01 -9.46
N CYS A 560 31.99 -35.86 -10.49
CA CYS A 560 33.13 -36.59 -11.02
C CYS A 560 33.13 -36.49 -12.55
N GLU A 561 34.29 -36.26 -13.15
CA GLU A 561 34.44 -36.23 -14.61
C GLU A 561 34.25 -37.63 -15.22
N SER A 562 33.48 -37.76 -16.30
CA SER A 562 33.27 -39.04 -16.96
C SER A 562 34.47 -39.39 -17.85
N GLY A 563 35.32 -40.33 -17.43
CA GLY A 563 36.40 -40.93 -18.24
C GLY A 563 37.81 -40.74 -17.68
N THR A 564 37.97 -39.79 -16.75
CA THR A 564 39.18 -39.54 -15.96
C THR A 564 38.79 -39.66 -14.50
N ASN A 565 39.63 -40.21 -13.64
CA ASN A 565 39.34 -40.34 -12.20
C ASN A 565 39.47 -38.98 -11.47
N THR A 566 39.13 -37.88 -12.15
CA THR A 566 39.23 -36.50 -11.66
C THR A 566 37.99 -36.20 -10.84
N GLU A 567 38.19 -36.00 -9.54
CA GLU A 567 37.14 -35.63 -8.60
C GLU A 567 37.12 -34.10 -8.43
N TYR A 568 35.93 -33.48 -8.46
CA TYR A 568 35.80 -32.05 -8.21
C TYR A 568 35.36 -31.81 -6.78
N GLY A 569 36.13 -31.03 -6.00
CA GLY A 569 35.75 -30.64 -4.64
C GLY A 569 34.89 -29.36 -4.62
N PRO A 570 33.55 -29.41 -4.51
CA PRO A 570 32.70 -28.22 -4.49
C PRO A 570 32.86 -27.44 -3.18
N VAL A 571 33.00 -26.12 -3.29
CA VAL A 571 33.15 -25.20 -2.14
C VAL A 571 31.95 -24.25 -2.03
N ARG A 572 31.36 -23.85 -3.15
CA ARG A 572 30.19 -22.94 -3.23
C ARG A 572 29.18 -23.41 -4.26
N ILE A 573 27.90 -23.27 -3.97
CA ILE A 573 26.80 -23.57 -4.90
C ILE A 573 26.02 -22.29 -5.20
N SER A 574 25.58 -22.14 -6.45
CA SER A 574 24.62 -21.11 -6.85
C SER A 574 23.46 -21.70 -7.65
N LEU A 575 22.24 -21.58 -7.12
CA LEU A 575 21.00 -22.06 -7.74
C LEU A 575 20.21 -20.91 -8.36
N ARG A 576 19.52 -21.17 -9.47
CA ARG A 576 18.74 -20.15 -10.22
C ARG A 576 17.52 -19.61 -9.47
N GLU A 577 16.92 -20.41 -8.59
CA GLU A 577 15.64 -20.09 -7.96
C GLU A 577 15.76 -19.49 -6.54
N LEU A 578 16.99 -19.33 -6.01
CA LEU A 578 17.27 -18.76 -4.68
C LEU A 578 17.08 -17.23 -4.55
N HIS A 579 16.24 -16.62 -5.39
CA HIS A 579 15.98 -15.17 -5.41
C HIS A 579 15.26 -14.62 -4.16
N TYR A 580 15.19 -15.39 -3.07
CA TYR A 580 14.37 -15.07 -1.89
C TYR A 580 15.08 -14.29 -0.78
N HIS A 581 16.39 -14.06 -0.86
CA HIS A 581 17.10 -13.43 0.28
C HIS A 581 16.89 -11.93 0.42
N TYR A 582 16.32 -11.26 -0.57
CA TYR A 582 16.09 -9.82 -0.51
C TYR A 582 14.71 -9.52 -1.07
N LYS A 583 13.72 -9.36 -0.17
CA LYS A 583 12.47 -8.67 -0.53
C LYS A 583 12.84 -7.25 -0.95
N THR A 584 13.13 -7.04 -2.23
CA THR A 584 12.97 -5.75 -2.87
C THR A 584 11.50 -5.40 -2.68
N SER A 585 11.24 -4.53 -1.72
CA SER A 585 9.92 -3.92 -1.55
C SER A 585 9.67 -3.09 -2.80
N GLU A 586 9.01 -3.67 -3.81
CA GLU A 586 8.36 -2.84 -4.82
C GLU A 586 7.26 -3.57 -5.58
N LYS A 587 6.07 -2.98 -5.48
CA LYS A 587 5.11 -2.88 -6.58
C LYS A 587 5.83 -2.24 -7.77
N VAL A 588 6.59 -3.02 -8.54
CA VAL A 588 6.95 -2.64 -9.91
C VAL A 588 6.06 -3.47 -10.80
N GLN A 589 5.11 -2.77 -11.43
CA GLN A 589 4.15 -3.30 -12.37
C GLN A 589 4.88 -4.07 -13.47
N SER A 590 4.57 -5.35 -13.58
CA SER A 590 4.86 -6.17 -14.76
C SER A 590 4.06 -5.62 -15.94
N LEU A 591 4.68 -4.75 -16.73
CA LEU A 591 4.24 -4.38 -18.06
C LEU A 591 5.21 -4.99 -19.07
N ASN A 592 4.61 -5.68 -20.04
CA ASN A 592 5.19 -6.25 -21.25
C ASN A 592 5.63 -7.72 -21.16
N THR A 593 4.68 -8.63 -21.34
CA THR A 593 4.72 -9.62 -22.44
C THR A 593 3.27 -9.99 -22.78
N LEU A 594 2.74 -9.44 -23.87
CA LEU A 594 1.50 -9.88 -24.49
C LEU A 594 1.85 -11.08 -25.39
N GLU A 595 1.52 -12.30 -24.97
CA GLU A 595 1.51 -13.46 -25.85
C GLU A 595 0.08 -13.82 -26.26
N VAL A 596 -0.07 -14.04 -27.56
CA VAL A 596 -1.31 -14.32 -28.29
C VAL A 596 -1.77 -15.76 -28.00
N PRO A 597 -3.04 -16.01 -27.64
CA PRO A 597 -3.51 -17.37 -27.38
C PRO A 597 -3.76 -18.12 -28.71
N ALA A 598 -3.05 -19.23 -28.89
CA ALA A 598 -3.32 -20.19 -29.94
C ALA A 598 -4.66 -20.91 -29.68
N ARG A 599 -5.45 -21.09 -30.74
CA ARG A 599 -6.76 -21.76 -30.74
C ARG A 599 -6.58 -23.26 -30.51
N GLU A 600 -7.16 -23.81 -29.44
CA GLU A 600 -7.38 -25.25 -29.29
C GLU A 600 -8.87 -25.59 -29.45
N SER A 601 -9.13 -26.66 -30.20
CA SER A 601 -10.46 -27.16 -30.60
C SER A 601 -11.18 -27.92 -29.47
N PRO A 602 -12.51 -27.84 -29.35
CA PRO A 602 -13.23 -28.37 -28.20
C PRO A 602 -13.83 -29.75 -28.48
N TYR A 603 -13.05 -30.82 -28.58
CA TYR A 603 -13.59 -32.18 -28.56
C TYR A 603 -12.55 -33.20 -28.08
N THR A 604 -12.49 -33.42 -26.76
CA THR A 604 -12.36 -34.77 -26.16
C THR A 604 -12.51 -34.68 -24.64
N ASP A 605 -13.75 -34.83 -24.17
CA ASP A 605 -14.06 -35.27 -22.81
C ASP A 605 -14.64 -36.69 -22.91
N MET A 606 -13.88 -37.69 -22.45
CA MET A 606 -14.38 -38.86 -21.72
C MET A 606 -13.26 -39.89 -21.50
N SER A 607 -12.68 -39.91 -20.31
CA SER A 607 -12.36 -41.18 -19.63
C SER A 607 -12.18 -40.96 -18.13
N THR A 608 -12.84 -41.82 -17.38
CA THR A 608 -12.99 -41.90 -15.94
C THR A 608 -11.69 -42.07 -15.14
N SER A 609 -11.76 -41.56 -13.91
CA SER A 609 -10.82 -41.60 -12.79
C SER A 609 -10.15 -42.95 -12.49
N SER A 610 -8.82 -42.98 -12.42
CA SER A 610 -8.03 -43.46 -11.26
C SER A 610 -6.54 -43.51 -11.62
N SER A 611 -5.79 -42.47 -11.24
CA SER A 611 -4.32 -42.43 -11.01
C SER A 611 -3.96 -40.96 -10.92
N LYS A 612 -3.56 -40.46 -9.74
CA LYS A 612 -3.03 -39.10 -9.62
C LYS A 612 -1.63 -39.05 -10.25
N ASN A 613 -1.59 -38.98 -11.58
CA ASN A 613 -0.39 -38.65 -12.32
C ASN A 613 -0.15 -37.14 -12.16
N LEU A 614 0.83 -36.78 -11.34
CA LEU A 614 1.32 -35.41 -11.19
C LEU A 614 1.87 -34.96 -12.55
N LYS A 615 1.35 -33.87 -13.11
CA LYS A 615 1.87 -33.26 -14.34
C LYS A 615 3.24 -32.65 -14.03
N VAL A 616 4.28 -33.10 -14.72
CA VAL A 616 5.61 -32.48 -14.73
C VAL A 616 5.49 -31.12 -15.44
N LEU A 617 5.87 -30.03 -14.78
CA LEU A 617 5.86 -28.68 -15.35
C LEU A 617 7.26 -28.33 -15.89
N ASP A 618 7.35 -28.04 -17.19
CA ASP A 618 8.58 -27.58 -17.90
C ASP A 618 9.05 -26.16 -17.49
N ARG A 619 8.54 -25.58 -16.39
CA ARG A 619 8.79 -24.17 -16.00
C ARG A 619 9.87 -23.97 -14.94
N ILE A 620 10.40 -25.03 -14.35
CA ILE A 620 11.36 -25.00 -13.23
C ILE A 620 12.75 -25.39 -13.74
N SER A 621 13.77 -24.59 -13.47
CA SER A 621 15.13 -24.85 -13.93
C SER A 621 15.94 -25.57 -12.87
N THR A 622 16.38 -26.79 -13.16
CA THR A 622 17.21 -27.64 -12.27
C THR A 622 18.72 -27.41 -12.42
N ASN A 623 19.09 -26.33 -13.13
CA ASN A 623 20.48 -25.95 -13.36
C ASN A 623 21.10 -25.27 -12.13
N PHE A 624 22.33 -25.67 -11.82
CA PHE A 624 23.15 -25.05 -10.79
C PHE A 624 24.60 -24.87 -11.24
N SER A 625 25.24 -23.90 -10.61
CA SER A 625 26.66 -23.60 -10.80
C SER A 625 27.41 -23.90 -9.53
N VAL A 626 28.60 -24.48 -9.66
CA VAL A 626 29.45 -24.87 -8.54
C VAL A 626 30.82 -24.26 -8.72
N GLY A 627 31.36 -23.68 -7.65
CA GLY A 627 32.76 -23.28 -7.56
C GLY A 627 33.56 -24.34 -6.81
N THR A 628 34.70 -24.75 -7.36
CA THR A 628 35.53 -25.82 -6.79
C THR A 628 36.73 -25.28 -5.99
N GLU A 629 37.36 -26.18 -5.21
CA GLU A 629 38.58 -25.89 -4.45
C GLU A 629 39.79 -25.56 -5.35
N ASP A 630 39.77 -26.05 -6.59
CA ASP A 630 40.83 -25.84 -7.58
C ASP A 630 40.65 -24.57 -8.42
N GLY A 631 39.61 -23.76 -8.15
CA GLY A 631 39.38 -22.50 -8.88
C GLY A 631 38.51 -22.64 -10.13
N GLU A 632 37.83 -23.78 -10.28
CA GLU A 632 37.03 -24.12 -11.47
C GLU A 632 35.54 -23.86 -11.23
N ILE A 633 34.83 -23.47 -12.30
CA ILE A 633 33.39 -23.34 -12.28
C ILE A 633 32.78 -24.45 -13.13
N VAL A 634 31.90 -25.23 -12.50
CA VAL A 634 31.19 -26.35 -13.10
C VAL A 634 29.72 -26.01 -13.20
N TYR A 635 29.15 -26.16 -14.41
CA TYR A 635 27.71 -26.05 -14.64
C TYR A 635 27.11 -27.45 -14.74
N SER A 636 26.07 -27.71 -13.95
CA SER A 636 25.42 -29.03 -13.90
C SER A 636 23.92 -28.90 -13.69
N ASP A 637 23.20 -29.95 -14.05
CA ASP A 637 21.79 -30.18 -13.73
C ASP A 637 21.71 -31.37 -12.76
N TRP A 638 20.79 -31.35 -11.79
CA TRP A 638 20.56 -32.47 -10.88
C TRP A 638 19.47 -33.43 -11.34
N LYS A 639 18.78 -33.14 -12.45
CA LYS A 639 17.77 -34.04 -13.01
C LYS A 639 18.43 -35.37 -13.40
N MET A 640 17.96 -36.47 -12.78
CA MET A 640 18.49 -37.81 -13.03
C MET A 640 17.83 -38.40 -14.28
N GLU A 641 18.62 -38.76 -15.29
CA GLU A 641 18.15 -39.55 -16.44
C GLU A 641 18.34 -41.05 -16.16
N ILE A 642 17.35 -41.85 -16.53
CA ILE A 642 17.43 -43.31 -16.45
C ILE A 642 17.99 -43.79 -17.78
N ASP A 643 19.17 -44.40 -17.74
CA ASP A 643 19.80 -44.98 -18.92
C ASP A 643 19.00 -46.19 -19.41
N SER A 644 18.72 -46.28 -20.72
CA SER A 644 17.83 -47.32 -21.26
C SER A 644 18.37 -48.74 -21.12
N ASP A 645 19.68 -48.89 -20.91
CA ASP A 645 20.36 -50.19 -20.82
C ASP A 645 20.75 -50.61 -19.40
N SER A 646 20.72 -49.68 -18.43
CA SER A 646 20.96 -50.00 -17.03
C SER A 646 19.96 -49.23 -16.17
N ALA A 647 19.07 -49.93 -15.48
CA ALA A 647 18.08 -49.35 -14.56
C ALA A 647 18.70 -48.72 -13.30
N LYS A 648 19.89 -48.11 -13.43
CA LYS A 648 20.54 -47.25 -12.46
C LYS A 648 20.38 -45.81 -12.94
N PRO A 649 19.91 -44.89 -12.09
CA PRO A 649 19.90 -43.50 -12.46
C PRO A 649 21.34 -42.97 -12.54
N ILE A 650 21.68 -42.33 -13.65
CA ILE A 650 23.00 -41.75 -13.88
C ILE A 650 22.81 -40.23 -13.88
N SER A 651 23.59 -39.50 -13.08
CA SER A 651 23.62 -38.04 -13.15
C SER A 651 24.10 -37.61 -14.54
N GLN A 652 23.42 -36.65 -15.16
CA GLN A 652 23.77 -36.13 -16.48
C GLN A 652 25.26 -35.75 -16.57
N LYS A 653 25.84 -35.86 -17.77
CA LYS A 653 27.20 -35.43 -18.08
C LYS A 653 27.36 -33.95 -17.71
N HIS A 654 28.35 -33.62 -16.88
CA HIS A 654 28.66 -32.24 -16.51
C HIS A 654 28.94 -31.42 -17.77
N THR A 655 28.13 -30.38 -18.00
CA THR A 655 27.95 -29.83 -19.34
C THR A 655 29.09 -28.88 -19.74
N GLN A 656 29.76 -28.21 -18.79
CA GLN A 656 30.82 -27.23 -19.07
C GLN A 656 31.73 -26.96 -17.86
N LYS A 657 33.03 -26.79 -18.13
CA LYS A 657 34.09 -26.46 -17.16
C LYS A 657 34.87 -25.22 -17.62
N TYR A 658 35.11 -24.31 -16.69
CA TYR A 658 36.02 -23.18 -16.88
C TYR A 658 37.00 -23.08 -15.70
N THR A 659 38.24 -22.71 -15.99
CA THR A 659 39.32 -22.50 -14.99
C THR A 659 39.70 -21.01 -14.92
N PRO A 660 38.81 -20.13 -14.46
CA PRO A 660 39.09 -18.70 -14.38
C PRO A 660 40.02 -18.35 -13.22
N HIS A 661 39.92 -19.03 -12.08
CA HIS A 661 40.62 -18.67 -10.85
C HIS A 661 41.84 -19.57 -10.63
N THR A 662 42.90 -19.00 -10.05
CA THR A 662 44.13 -19.74 -9.72
C THR A 662 44.10 -20.40 -8.35
N GLU A 663 43.13 -20.02 -7.52
CA GLU A 663 42.94 -20.51 -6.15
C GLU A 663 41.45 -20.83 -5.93
N THR A 664 41.14 -21.50 -4.83
CA THR A 664 39.78 -21.83 -4.37
C THR A 664 38.80 -20.67 -4.55
N ILE A 665 37.61 -21.01 -5.08
CA ILE A 665 36.50 -20.06 -5.20
C ILE A 665 35.88 -19.85 -3.82
N ASN A 666 36.09 -18.66 -3.27
CA ASN A 666 35.60 -18.28 -1.94
C ASN A 666 34.15 -17.79 -1.99
N THR A 667 33.70 -17.26 -3.13
CA THR A 667 32.35 -16.74 -3.32
C THR A 667 31.85 -17.07 -4.72
N LEU A 668 30.61 -17.57 -4.79
CA LEU A 668 29.86 -17.74 -6.03
C LEU A 668 28.44 -17.23 -5.80
N GLN A 669 28.10 -16.06 -6.33
CA GLN A 669 26.85 -15.38 -6.04
C GLN A 669 26.15 -14.88 -7.30
N ARG A 670 24.85 -15.19 -7.45
CA ARG A 670 24.01 -14.59 -8.48
C ARG A 670 23.69 -13.13 -8.18
N SER A 671 23.52 -12.32 -9.22
CA SER A 671 23.07 -10.94 -9.07
C SER A 671 21.65 -10.90 -8.49
N PRO A 672 21.37 -10.03 -7.50
CA PRO A 672 20.01 -9.82 -6.99
C PRO A 672 19.03 -9.27 -8.05
N PHE A 673 19.55 -8.69 -9.14
CA PHE A 673 18.77 -8.02 -10.17
C PHE A 673 18.68 -8.83 -11.48
N PHE A 674 19.72 -9.59 -11.81
CA PHE A 674 19.81 -10.36 -13.06
C PHE A 674 19.95 -11.86 -12.77
N LYS A 675 18.93 -12.64 -13.14
CA LYS A 675 18.86 -14.08 -12.80
C LYS A 675 19.94 -14.93 -13.46
N ASP A 676 20.42 -14.48 -14.61
CA ASP A 676 21.40 -15.12 -15.47
C ASP A 676 22.84 -14.68 -15.18
N ILE A 677 23.06 -13.69 -14.31
CA ILE A 677 24.41 -13.17 -14.02
C ILE A 677 24.95 -13.76 -12.72
N ILE A 678 26.18 -14.29 -12.77
CA ILE A 678 26.88 -14.90 -11.64
C ILE A 678 28.23 -14.20 -11.43
N LEU A 679 28.56 -13.87 -10.19
CA LEU A 679 29.85 -13.38 -9.75
C LEU A 679 30.63 -14.51 -9.09
N SER A 680 31.85 -14.76 -9.53
CA SER A 680 32.80 -15.68 -8.90
C SER A 680 34.03 -14.93 -8.43
N ILE A 681 34.52 -15.29 -7.24
CA ILE A 681 35.68 -14.65 -6.62
C ILE A 681 36.61 -15.76 -6.11
N GLY A 682 37.86 -15.70 -6.54
CA GLY A 682 38.89 -16.67 -6.19
C GLY A 682 40.28 -16.10 -6.45
N GLY A 683 41.19 -16.27 -5.49
CA GLY A 683 42.56 -15.76 -5.56
C GLY A 683 42.61 -14.24 -5.63
N ARG A 684 43.17 -13.68 -6.72
CA ARG A 684 43.38 -12.23 -6.90
C ARG A 684 42.51 -11.62 -8.00
N ILE A 685 41.48 -12.35 -8.44
CA ILE A 685 40.61 -11.92 -9.53
C ILE A 685 39.16 -12.22 -9.20
N PHE A 686 38.26 -11.43 -9.76
CA PHE A 686 36.85 -11.78 -9.87
C PHE A 686 36.49 -11.99 -11.34
N ALA A 687 35.47 -12.80 -11.57
CA ALA A 687 34.90 -13.01 -12.89
C ALA A 687 33.38 -12.94 -12.82
N ILE A 688 32.76 -12.33 -13.82
CA ILE A 688 31.32 -12.27 -14.01
C ILE A 688 30.96 -13.17 -15.18
N TRP A 689 29.90 -13.95 -15.02
CA TRP A 689 29.42 -14.95 -15.96
C TRP A 689 27.97 -14.67 -16.32
N LYS A 690 27.58 -15.08 -17.52
CA LYS A 690 26.18 -15.10 -17.95
C LYS A 690 25.77 -16.53 -18.28
N GLU A 691 24.68 -16.99 -17.68
CA GLU A 691 24.09 -18.30 -17.92
C GLU A 691 23.69 -18.44 -19.40
N GLY A 692 24.09 -19.54 -20.04
CA GLY A 692 23.87 -19.79 -21.46
C GLY A 692 24.97 -19.24 -22.39
N VAL A 693 25.97 -18.51 -21.88
CA VAL A 693 27.16 -18.12 -22.66
C VAL A 693 28.29 -19.12 -22.39
N THR A 694 28.72 -19.81 -23.43
CA THR A 694 29.67 -20.93 -23.33
C THR A 694 31.12 -20.54 -23.62
N ASN A 695 31.37 -19.25 -23.87
CA ASN A 695 32.63 -18.76 -24.42
C ASN A 695 33.59 -18.25 -23.33
N GLY A 696 33.25 -18.46 -22.05
CA GLY A 696 34.00 -17.94 -20.89
C GLY A 696 33.30 -16.79 -20.16
N PRO A 697 34.01 -16.11 -19.23
CA PRO A 697 33.45 -15.04 -18.42
C PRO A 697 33.20 -13.77 -19.25
N ILE A 698 32.06 -13.11 -19.04
CA ILE A 698 31.71 -11.83 -19.70
C ILE A 698 32.60 -10.68 -19.25
N LEU A 699 33.09 -10.73 -18.01
CA LEU A 699 34.06 -9.79 -17.49
C LEU A 699 35.01 -10.52 -16.57
N GLN A 700 36.30 -10.32 -16.77
CA GLN A 700 37.33 -10.81 -15.88
C GLN A 700 38.20 -9.63 -15.42
N SER A 701 38.42 -9.53 -14.12
CA SER A 701 39.20 -8.45 -13.54
C SER A 701 40.69 -8.62 -13.79
N SER A 702 41.42 -7.51 -13.74
CA SER A 702 42.87 -7.54 -13.57
C SER A 702 43.24 -8.12 -12.19
N CYS A 703 44.47 -8.62 -12.06
CA CYS A 703 44.99 -9.12 -10.79
C CYS A 703 45.09 -7.99 -9.76
N SER A 704 44.38 -8.13 -8.65
CA SER A 704 44.42 -7.19 -7.54
C SER A 704 45.74 -7.26 -6.75
N ALA A 705 46.03 -6.20 -5.99
CA ALA A 705 47.23 -6.12 -5.16
C ALA A 705 47.21 -7.14 -4.00
N GLY A 706 46.06 -7.33 -3.36
CA GLY A 706 45.82 -8.35 -2.33
C GLY A 706 44.95 -9.50 -2.85
N ARG A 707 44.81 -10.58 -2.08
CA ARG A 707 43.88 -11.67 -2.41
C ARG A 707 42.47 -11.32 -1.98
N TYR A 708 41.48 -11.66 -2.81
CA TYR A 708 40.08 -11.55 -2.48
C TYR A 708 39.61 -12.74 -1.64
N THR A 709 39.09 -12.44 -0.46
CA THR A 709 38.69 -13.42 0.55
C THR A 709 37.17 -13.56 0.65
N ALA A 710 36.43 -12.50 0.35
CA ALA A 710 34.97 -12.47 0.37
C ALA A 710 34.45 -11.49 -0.69
N GLY A 711 33.21 -11.67 -1.14
CA GLY A 711 32.51 -10.58 -1.81
C GLY A 711 31.02 -10.78 -1.86
N GLN A 712 30.31 -9.70 -2.16
CA GLN A 712 28.86 -9.72 -2.31
C GLN A 712 28.38 -8.60 -3.24
N TRP A 713 27.37 -8.89 -4.03
CA TRP A 713 26.58 -7.88 -4.74
C TRP A 713 25.92 -6.87 -3.78
N SER A 714 25.80 -5.62 -4.23
CA SER A 714 24.89 -4.66 -3.61
C SER A 714 23.45 -5.13 -3.79
N LEU A 715 22.65 -4.90 -2.77
CA LEU A 715 21.23 -5.29 -2.74
C LEU A 715 20.31 -4.20 -3.32
N ALA A 716 20.88 -3.01 -3.55
CA ALA A 716 20.12 -1.82 -3.90
C ALA A 716 20.50 -1.22 -5.26
N ARG A 717 21.76 -1.41 -5.69
CA ARG A 717 22.26 -0.95 -6.99
C ARG A 717 22.75 -2.12 -7.84
N PRO A 718 22.28 -2.28 -9.08
CA PRO A 718 22.59 -3.46 -9.92
C PRO A 718 24.04 -3.54 -10.42
N GLY A 719 24.72 -2.40 -10.57
CA GLY A 719 26.10 -2.34 -11.08
C GLY A 719 27.18 -2.36 -10.00
N VAL A 720 26.81 -2.49 -8.72
CA VAL A 720 27.72 -2.31 -7.58
C VAL A 720 27.93 -3.62 -6.81
N PHE A 721 29.17 -3.93 -6.47
CA PHE A 721 29.52 -5.05 -5.60
C PHE A 721 30.73 -4.73 -4.73
N PHE A 722 30.85 -5.44 -3.61
CA PHE A 722 31.87 -5.24 -2.58
C PHE A 722 32.78 -6.47 -2.51
N LEU A 723 34.10 -6.26 -2.51
CA LEU A 723 35.09 -7.32 -2.36
C LEU A 723 35.97 -7.06 -1.14
N GLY A 724 36.15 -8.06 -0.28
CA GLY A 724 37.06 -8.02 0.85
C GLY A 724 38.41 -8.62 0.50
N ARG A 725 39.48 -8.01 1.02
CA ARG A 725 40.87 -8.45 0.82
C ARG A 725 41.51 -9.04 2.07
N ASP A 726 42.59 -9.77 1.85
CA ASP A 726 43.46 -10.34 2.88
C ASP A 726 44.25 -9.30 3.69
N ASP A 727 44.41 -8.09 3.16
CA ASP A 727 45.05 -6.94 3.82
C ASP A 727 44.09 -6.06 4.64
N GLY A 728 42.82 -6.47 4.78
CA GLY A 728 41.82 -5.75 5.56
C GLY A 728 41.12 -4.59 4.83
N ASN A 729 41.37 -4.43 3.53
CA ASN A 729 40.70 -3.45 2.68
C ASN A 729 39.43 -4.01 2.03
N ILE A 730 38.43 -3.16 1.82
CA ILE A 730 37.29 -3.44 0.93
C ILE A 730 37.42 -2.64 -0.35
N ASP A 731 37.26 -3.32 -1.48
CA ASP A 731 37.16 -2.74 -2.81
C ASP A 731 35.68 -2.61 -3.19
N ILE A 732 35.28 -1.41 -3.60
CA ILE A 732 33.94 -1.07 -4.06
C ILE A 732 34.00 -0.91 -5.58
N TRP A 733 33.30 -1.79 -6.29
CA TRP A 733 33.20 -1.78 -7.73
C TRP A 733 31.88 -1.16 -8.17
N ASP A 734 31.92 -0.30 -9.20
CA ASP A 734 30.75 0.27 -9.87
C ASP A 734 31.00 0.14 -11.38
N LEU A 735 30.35 -0.85 -11.99
CA LEU A 735 30.57 -1.24 -13.40
C LEU A 735 30.28 -0.11 -14.39
N LEU A 736 29.43 0.85 -14.01
CA LEU A 736 29.13 2.00 -14.87
C LEU A 736 30.15 3.13 -14.75
N LYS A 737 31.00 3.11 -13.72
CA LYS A 737 32.08 4.09 -13.53
C LYS A 737 33.42 3.58 -14.03
N LYS A 738 33.86 2.42 -13.53
CA LYS A 738 35.15 1.82 -13.84
C LYS A 738 35.04 0.29 -13.82
N THR A 739 35.55 -0.34 -14.87
CA THR A 739 35.57 -1.80 -15.04
C THR A 739 36.97 -2.41 -14.93
N HIS A 740 38.03 -1.62 -15.07
CA HIS A 740 39.43 -2.09 -15.05
C HIS A 740 40.09 -1.98 -13.67
N GLU A 741 39.53 -1.17 -12.78
CA GLU A 741 40.02 -0.94 -11.41
C GLU A 741 38.84 -0.65 -10.46
N PRO A 742 38.99 -0.88 -9.15
CA PRO A 742 37.93 -0.57 -8.20
C PRO A 742 37.64 0.93 -8.20
N SER A 743 36.35 1.28 -8.11
CA SER A 743 35.92 2.67 -8.07
C SER A 743 36.38 3.38 -6.80
N HIS A 744 36.43 2.64 -5.69
CA HIS A 744 36.97 3.11 -4.42
C HIS A 744 37.48 1.90 -3.63
N PHE A 745 38.47 2.10 -2.75
CA PHE A 745 38.84 1.11 -1.75
C PHE A 745 39.00 1.77 -0.38
N GLN A 746 38.72 1.05 0.70
CA GLN A 746 38.77 1.58 2.05
C GLN A 746 39.36 0.54 3.01
N ASN A 747 40.34 0.97 3.82
CA ASN A 747 40.86 0.16 4.90
C ASN A 747 39.85 0.09 6.05
N ILE A 748 39.48 -1.13 6.44
CA ILE A 748 38.52 -1.37 7.51
C ILE A 748 39.16 -2.09 8.68
N SER A 749 40.04 -3.06 8.43
CA SER A 749 40.79 -3.76 9.47
C SER A 749 42.28 -3.83 9.10
N GLU A 750 43.12 -4.17 10.08
CA GLU A 750 44.54 -4.46 9.86
C GLU A 750 44.78 -5.93 9.50
N SER A 751 43.72 -6.74 9.49
CA SER A 751 43.77 -8.18 9.27
C SER A 751 42.78 -8.65 8.21
N MET A 752 42.92 -9.89 7.76
CA MET A 752 42.15 -10.40 6.62
C MET A 752 40.64 -10.32 6.84
N ILE A 753 39.93 -9.84 5.84
CA ILE A 753 38.46 -9.86 5.85
C ILE A 753 38.01 -11.30 5.63
N THR A 754 37.14 -11.81 6.48
CA THR A 754 36.67 -13.20 6.41
C THR A 754 35.32 -13.33 5.73
N PHE A 755 34.41 -12.38 5.97
CA PHE A 755 33.05 -12.42 5.45
C PHE A 755 32.48 -11.01 5.28
N ILE A 756 31.62 -10.83 4.28
CA ILE A 756 30.90 -9.57 4.02
C ILE A 756 29.42 -9.89 3.80
N SER A 757 28.54 -9.16 4.48
CA SER A 757 27.09 -9.30 4.28
C SER A 757 26.40 -7.93 4.27
N PRO A 758 25.88 -7.46 3.13
CA PRO A 758 25.03 -6.28 3.05
C PRO A 758 23.63 -6.56 3.60
N TRP A 759 22.97 -5.49 4.07
CA TRP A 759 21.61 -5.53 4.58
C TRP A 759 20.88 -4.20 4.33
N ILE A 760 19.65 -4.28 3.83
CA ILE A 760 18.78 -3.12 3.64
C ILE A 760 17.88 -3.00 4.87
N ALA A 761 18.19 -2.05 5.74
CA ALA A 761 17.43 -1.82 6.96
C ALA A 761 16.20 -0.95 6.72
N SER A 762 16.33 0.05 5.84
CA SER A 762 15.25 0.88 5.32
C SER A 762 15.61 1.39 3.92
N PRO A 763 14.68 1.95 3.13
CA PRO A 763 15.01 2.52 1.83
C PRO A 763 16.14 3.56 1.87
N LYS A 764 16.27 4.29 2.99
CA LYS A 764 17.29 5.33 3.17
C LYS A 764 18.57 4.85 3.84
N GLN A 765 18.53 3.73 4.57
CA GLN A 765 19.64 3.27 5.41
C GLN A 765 20.00 1.81 5.15
N HIS A 766 21.23 1.61 4.68
CA HIS A 766 21.76 0.35 4.19
C HIS A 766 23.07 0.08 4.95
N PHE A 767 23.29 -1.16 5.36
CA PHE A 767 24.46 -1.54 6.14
C PHE A 767 25.28 -2.62 5.43
N LEU A 768 26.56 -2.67 5.75
CA LEU A 768 27.51 -3.69 5.34
C LEU A 768 28.18 -4.25 6.60
N ALA A 769 27.88 -5.50 6.93
CA ALA A 769 28.61 -6.23 7.95
C ALA A 769 29.90 -6.79 7.35
N VAL A 770 31.01 -6.61 8.05
CA VAL A 770 32.36 -7.03 7.65
C VAL A 770 33.01 -7.68 8.87
N SER A 771 33.45 -8.92 8.75
CA SER A 771 34.26 -9.56 9.78
C SER A 771 35.72 -9.67 9.40
N ASP A 772 36.58 -9.70 10.41
CA ASP A 772 37.98 -10.08 10.26
C ASP A 772 38.27 -11.48 10.84
N ASP A 773 39.52 -11.89 10.74
CA ASP A 773 40.03 -13.15 11.28
C ASP A 773 40.46 -13.06 12.76
N LEU A 774 40.37 -11.87 13.37
CA LEU A 774 40.63 -11.64 14.78
C LEU A 774 39.37 -11.75 15.63
N GLY A 775 38.23 -12.03 15.00
CA GLY A 775 36.96 -12.24 15.70
C GLY A 775 36.16 -10.95 15.88
N VAL A 776 36.47 -9.89 15.14
CA VAL A 776 35.77 -8.61 15.21
C VAL A 776 34.77 -8.50 14.07
N LEU A 777 33.52 -8.22 14.41
CA LEU A 777 32.49 -7.84 13.46
C LEU A 777 32.36 -6.31 13.43
N ARG A 778 32.49 -5.70 12.25
CA ARG A 778 32.28 -4.27 12.03
C ARG A 778 31.07 -4.07 11.11
N VAL A 779 30.17 -3.18 11.49
CA VAL A 779 29.03 -2.77 10.69
C VAL A 779 29.30 -1.36 10.17
N LEU A 780 29.22 -1.22 8.86
CA LEU A 780 29.43 0.03 8.14
C LEU A 780 28.12 0.47 7.49
N GLU A 781 27.84 1.76 7.48
CA GLU A 781 26.71 2.36 6.77
C GLU A 781 27.11 2.68 5.32
N ILE A 782 26.30 2.18 4.38
CA ILE A 782 26.44 2.43 2.94
C ILE A 782 25.75 3.77 2.62
N ARG A 783 26.53 4.74 2.13
CA ARG A 783 26.04 6.09 1.81
C ARG A 783 25.09 6.08 0.61
N GLN A 784 24.27 7.13 0.50
CA GLN A 784 23.25 7.26 -0.55
C GLN A 784 23.81 7.12 -1.97
N THR A 785 25.04 7.60 -2.22
CA THR A 785 25.74 7.44 -3.51
C THR A 785 25.87 5.99 -3.98
N LEU A 786 25.99 5.04 -3.05
CA LEU A 786 26.18 3.61 -3.32
C LEU A 786 24.90 2.79 -3.14
N SER A 787 23.86 3.37 -2.53
CA SER A 787 22.58 2.69 -2.29
C SER A 787 21.45 3.15 -3.21
N HIS A 788 21.46 4.38 -3.70
CA HIS A 788 20.39 4.90 -4.56
C HIS A 788 20.74 4.67 -6.04
N PRO A 789 19.98 3.83 -6.77
CA PRO A 789 20.21 3.63 -8.18
C PRO A 789 19.82 4.87 -8.99
N SER A 790 20.54 5.11 -10.08
CA SER A 790 20.12 6.10 -11.09
C SER A 790 18.89 5.62 -11.87
N ARG A 791 18.08 6.54 -12.41
CA ARG A 791 16.76 6.23 -13.02
C ARG A 791 16.80 5.12 -14.10
N ASN A 792 17.90 5.01 -14.85
CA ASN A 792 18.06 4.01 -15.92
C ASN A 792 19.21 3.02 -15.64
N GLU A 793 19.66 2.88 -14.39
CA GLU A 793 20.84 2.07 -14.06
C GLU A 793 20.69 0.61 -14.48
N HIS A 794 19.53 0.02 -14.19
CA HIS A 794 19.24 -1.37 -14.51
C HIS A 794 19.35 -1.65 -16.01
N ALA A 795 18.77 -0.78 -16.85
CA ALA A 795 18.84 -0.92 -18.30
C ALA A 795 20.27 -0.73 -18.82
N ASN A 796 21.02 0.23 -18.26
CA ASN A 796 22.40 0.50 -18.67
C ASN A 796 23.35 -0.66 -18.32
N VAL A 797 23.19 -1.26 -17.14
CA VAL A 797 24.00 -2.43 -16.74
C VAL A 797 23.64 -3.66 -17.59
N LEU A 798 22.36 -3.84 -17.93
CA LEU A 798 21.94 -4.90 -18.83
C LEU A 798 22.54 -4.72 -20.24
N ASP A 799 22.47 -3.51 -20.80
CA ASP A 799 23.07 -3.19 -22.10
C ASP A 799 24.60 -3.41 -22.08
N TYR A 800 25.26 -3.05 -20.98
CA TYR A 800 26.68 -3.37 -20.78
C TYR A 800 26.95 -4.87 -20.89
N PHE A 801 26.21 -5.71 -20.17
CA PHE A 801 26.39 -7.16 -20.23
C PHE A 801 26.10 -7.73 -21.63
N GLU A 802 25.05 -7.27 -22.30
CA GLU A 802 24.75 -7.72 -23.68
C GLU A 802 25.85 -7.33 -24.67
N ARG A 803 26.47 -6.16 -24.49
CA ARG A 803 27.61 -5.72 -25.31
C ARG A 803 28.84 -6.59 -25.08
N GLU A 804 29.16 -6.93 -23.84
CA GLU A 804 30.27 -7.84 -23.53
C GLU A 804 30.05 -9.24 -24.10
N VAL A 805 28.81 -9.74 -24.07
CA VAL A 805 28.46 -11.03 -24.71
C VAL A 805 28.69 -11.00 -26.22
N LYS A 806 28.31 -9.90 -26.89
CA LYS A 806 28.59 -9.74 -28.33
C LYS A 806 30.09 -9.65 -28.61
N TYR A 807 30.83 -8.93 -27.76
CA TYR A 807 32.28 -8.81 -27.88
C TYR A 807 32.98 -10.17 -27.73
N LEU A 808 32.59 -10.99 -26.75
CA LEU A 808 33.12 -12.35 -26.59
C LEU A 808 32.87 -13.24 -27.82
N LYS A 809 31.65 -13.18 -28.38
CA LYS A 809 31.34 -13.94 -29.61
C LYS A 809 32.20 -13.50 -30.79
N TYR A 810 32.45 -12.19 -30.91
CA TYR A 810 33.35 -11.65 -31.93
C TYR A 810 34.80 -12.12 -31.73
N CYS A 811 35.32 -12.08 -30.50
CA CYS A 811 36.66 -12.58 -30.21
C CYS A 811 36.83 -14.08 -30.51
N GLU A 812 35.79 -14.88 -30.28
CA GLU A 812 35.82 -16.31 -30.64
C GLU A 812 35.85 -16.50 -32.16
N GLN A 813 35.03 -15.76 -32.91
CA GLN A 813 35.04 -15.81 -34.38
C GLN A 813 36.40 -15.44 -34.95
N GLU A 814 37.00 -14.34 -34.48
CA GLU A 814 38.35 -13.94 -34.86
C GLU A 814 39.37 -15.05 -34.51
N PHE A 815 39.29 -15.65 -33.32
CA PHE A 815 40.19 -16.73 -32.92
C PHE A 815 40.04 -17.98 -33.80
N GLN A 816 38.81 -18.34 -34.19
CA GLN A 816 38.55 -19.43 -35.12
C GLN A 816 39.12 -19.12 -36.51
N GLU A 817 38.91 -17.91 -37.03
CA GLU A 817 39.49 -17.47 -38.30
C GLU A 817 41.03 -17.52 -38.25
N TYR A 818 41.66 -17.03 -37.18
CA TYR A 818 43.11 -17.14 -37.00
C TYR A 818 43.62 -18.58 -36.97
N GLN A 819 42.86 -19.52 -36.40
CA GLN A 819 43.22 -20.94 -36.44
C GLN A 819 43.08 -21.54 -37.84
N GLU A 820 42.08 -21.12 -38.62
CA GLU A 820 41.89 -21.54 -40.01
C GLU A 820 42.96 -20.97 -40.95
N PHE A 821 43.47 -19.76 -40.70
CA PHE A 821 44.60 -19.18 -41.46
C PHE A 821 45.97 -19.71 -41.02
N GLY A 822 46.07 -20.30 -39.83
CA GLY A 822 47.30 -20.85 -39.25
C GLY A 822 47.54 -22.35 -39.53
N ALA A 823 46.56 -23.04 -40.10
CA ALA A 823 46.62 -24.43 -40.57
C ALA A 823 46.78 -24.50 -42.10
#